data_AF-A0A5N6UVG2-F1
#
_entry.id   AF-A0A5N6UVG2-F1
#
_cell.length_a   1.000
_cell.length_b   1.000
_cell.length_c   1.000
_cell.angle_alpha   90.00
_cell.angle_beta   90.00
_cell.angle_gamma   90.00
#
_symmetry.space_group_name_H-M   'P 1'
#
loop_
_entity.id
_entity.type
_entity.pdbx_description
1 polymer ?
#
loop_
_entity_poly.entity_id
_entity_poly.type
_entity_poly.pdbx_seq_one_letter_code
_entity_poly.pdbx_strand_id
1 'polypeptide(L)'
;MKAACVQCRVRKRDTSQAVGQYVPRLPPKRRGATACLECRAMKVRCSGATPRCQNCHRRDRQCTYPSASGPTRPALTRVGKLSSPTTSISIPVVNDDCTHGQSELSIPRPSALPSPSDEAVSSLLRDYFDRLYPLPSFNFLHKDTVVQRCSESTLDESLKLAICAITALYFGQHRSEHGIWAQQSEKLILDRLERPSIFLIQASLLTIRYRAGVGQFSRAFILAGLTARWAVSLRLNYEHSSLRPIAQEVRRRTFWSLYLLEDSFCVGLKEFELFDSETIYLQLPCEDEDFRDERPVLTGFLQPSKGLEPDVLGPRGAFVKLAFIRRRIMRFQADLHRLRNRLAPSNQYPPANPQDLHWHPRYATLHMSWHQCHCDLYRIFLIGYPESSPHAAVERMTSSERALMKERCLGHAEQIVKVLSDFVHYKAEQHMLEFDAAVCAYHAARLILFGTYTERDNAGLPMQMAISKAQLCLDVITQFFEFSAHLQPMRQILERAIQQHKRWLESSDHRAVATADPNPHPPPGISRDAYMRQRLAIHSLLRQSDFVDDSRDAAPEPLRPLLNWTVSTNDDLIQEPPSEWDYRGVVDPLNERISTEPNLFCGIQYGLDLPGWPGEGAEEPSAFIWGFEEQFMARDGRPNIVFIMADDHASKSISCYGAGINHTPNIDRLAKEGMRFNHCYVTNSICTPSRAAILCGTYNHVNGVMTLDDHINKHIPNVAKHLRTGGYQTAMVGKWHLGEGIESQPTGFDYWSVLPGQGLYWDPEFIETDGEHVEPGYVTDIITDKSLDWIKLRDRDRPFFLMCHHKAPHRSWECDEKHKQLYKDPVRLPDTFSDDYKNRAKAAKIAKMRVAEDLTYQDLGLVQPDGGRRVGEPVLQEKGNSERKIPVPGSIADLHSIRLIDKDDGTVFTFRSHAELAEFKFQRYMQRYLRTIQSIDDNVGRLLEYLDSEPQLADNTIVIYTSDQGFFLGEHGWFDKRFMYEESFQMPFLIRYPKEIIAGSVCDDIICNVDFAATWLEYANLPAPSYMQGISFRPLLQGRTPESWQQVAYHRYWMHNDIIHHAYAHYGIRNQRYKLIYWYNEPLGVKGARPGGREHREWELFDCDKDPLELFNVYQEREYQGVVREMIRMLERKMAEIGDEPVHPKQQWLLGSL
;
A
#
# COMPACT_ATOMS: atom_id res chain seq x y z
N MET A 1 64.01 -15.48 -2.85
CA MET A 1 65.29 -15.13 -2.18
C MET A 1 65.00 -14.70 -0.73
N LYS A 2 66.03 -14.50 0.10
CA LYS A 2 65.94 -14.37 1.57
C LYS A 2 65.38 -13.02 2.08
N ALA A 3 64.59 -13.11 3.16
CA ALA A 3 64.62 -12.34 4.44
C ALA A 3 64.38 -10.80 4.41
N ALA A 4 63.96 -10.11 5.50
CA ALA A 4 63.74 -10.44 6.93
C ALA A 4 62.53 -9.62 7.48
N CYS A 5 61.63 -10.14 8.34
CA CYS A 5 61.63 -10.09 9.84
C CYS A 5 61.36 -8.67 10.42
N VAL A 6 60.55 -8.40 11.48
CA VAL A 6 60.48 -9.00 12.83
C VAL A 6 59.11 -8.75 13.55
N GLN A 7 58.53 -9.81 14.14
CA GLN A 7 57.66 -9.93 15.35
C GLN A 7 56.53 -8.92 15.69
N CYS A 8 55.34 -9.47 16.00
CA CYS A 8 54.96 -9.75 17.41
C CYS A 8 53.98 -10.94 17.55
N ARG A 9 53.85 -11.52 18.75
CA ARG A 9 53.31 -12.88 18.98
C ARG A 9 51.92 -12.91 19.64
N VAL A 10 51.03 -13.81 19.19
CA VAL A 10 50.07 -14.54 20.06
C VAL A 10 50.04 -16.03 19.67
N ARG A 11 49.71 -16.92 20.63
CA ARG A 11 50.06 -18.35 20.64
C ARG A 11 49.06 -19.26 19.91
N LYS A 12 49.59 -20.28 19.21
CA LYS A 12 48.86 -21.51 18.85
C LYS A 12 48.41 -22.29 20.10
N ARG A 13 47.31 -23.04 19.97
CA ARG A 13 47.10 -24.33 20.64
C ARG A 13 46.56 -25.33 19.62
N ASP A 14 47.25 -26.45 19.49
CA ASP A 14 46.75 -27.63 18.77
C ASP A 14 45.62 -28.32 19.54
N THR A 15 44.73 -29.00 18.83
CA THR A 15 43.94 -30.12 19.36
C THR A 15 43.93 -31.27 18.39
N SER A 16 44.84 -32.22 18.60
CA SER A 16 44.86 -33.52 17.94
C SER A 16 43.87 -34.50 18.58
N GLN A 17 43.04 -35.11 17.72
CA GLN A 17 42.44 -36.45 17.82
C GLN A 17 41.60 -36.91 19.04
N ALA A 18 40.60 -37.73 18.66
CA ALA A 18 40.05 -38.90 19.35
C ALA A 18 38.79 -38.75 20.25
N VAL A 19 37.65 -39.01 19.59
CA VAL A 19 36.63 -40.02 19.95
C VAL A 19 36.22 -40.17 21.44
N GLY A 20 34.95 -39.84 21.70
CA GLY A 20 34.07 -40.75 22.43
C GLY A 20 33.92 -40.55 23.94
N GLN A 21 33.09 -39.58 24.35
CA GLN A 21 32.22 -39.78 25.52
C GLN A 21 30.77 -39.44 25.18
N TYR A 22 29.90 -40.41 25.49
CA TYR A 22 28.46 -40.34 25.31
C TYR A 22 27.85 -39.35 26.31
N VAL A 23 27.51 -38.14 25.87
CA VAL A 23 26.65 -37.25 26.65
C VAL A 23 25.20 -37.70 26.42
N PRO A 24 24.46 -38.18 27.44
CA PRO A 24 23.09 -38.64 27.25
C PRO A 24 22.22 -37.52 26.69
N ARG A 25 21.38 -37.83 25.68
CA ARG A 25 20.38 -36.90 25.14
C ARG A 25 19.58 -36.31 26.31
N LEU A 26 19.76 -35.01 26.58
CA LEU A 26 18.94 -34.31 27.56
C LEU A 26 17.48 -34.37 27.10
N PRO A 27 16.55 -34.92 27.89
CA PRO A 27 15.15 -35.02 27.49
C PRO A 27 14.53 -33.62 27.30
N PRO A 28 13.47 -33.51 26.48
CA PRO A 28 12.92 -32.23 26.05
C PRO A 28 12.52 -31.32 27.21
N LYS A 29 12.87 -30.03 27.08
CA LYS A 29 12.70 -29.00 28.11
C LYS A 29 11.22 -28.78 28.39
N ARG A 30 10.79 -29.01 29.65
CA ARG A 30 9.41 -28.75 30.07
C ARG A 30 9.21 -27.25 30.36
N ARG A 31 8.12 -26.68 29.83
CA ARG A 31 7.65 -25.30 30.10
C ARG A 31 6.16 -25.34 30.49
N GLY A 32 5.67 -24.29 31.14
CA GLY A 32 4.27 -24.22 31.58
C GLY A 32 3.94 -25.26 32.66
N ALA A 33 2.75 -25.87 32.58
CA ALA A 33 2.23 -26.80 33.58
C ALA A 33 3.05 -28.08 33.79
N THR A 34 3.98 -28.42 32.89
CA THR A 34 4.78 -29.65 32.98
C THR A 34 6.13 -29.45 33.70
N ALA A 35 6.52 -28.21 34.00
CA ALA A 35 7.71 -27.89 34.80
C ALA A 35 7.42 -28.00 36.32
N CYS A 36 8.47 -28.22 37.13
CA CYS A 36 8.33 -28.09 38.59
C CYS A 36 7.99 -26.64 38.95
N LEU A 37 7.26 -26.47 40.07
CA LEU A 37 6.76 -25.18 40.54
C LEU A 37 7.87 -24.14 40.67
N GLU A 38 9.03 -24.51 41.22
CA GLU A 38 10.14 -23.58 41.45
C GLU A 38 10.77 -23.08 40.15
N CYS A 39 11.03 -23.97 39.17
CA CYS A 39 11.49 -23.52 37.86
C CYS A 39 10.42 -22.70 37.10
N ARG A 40 9.13 -23.02 37.30
CA ARG A 40 8.02 -22.28 36.70
C ARG A 40 7.90 -20.87 37.27
N ALA A 41 8.00 -20.71 38.59
CA ALA A 41 8.00 -19.41 39.28
C ALA A 41 9.18 -18.53 38.82
N MET A 42 10.38 -19.12 38.73
CA MET A 42 11.58 -18.43 38.23
C MET A 42 11.61 -18.25 36.70
N LYS A 43 10.59 -18.70 35.95
CA LYS A 43 10.53 -18.72 34.46
C LYS A 43 11.75 -19.40 33.78
N VAL A 44 12.45 -20.30 34.47
CA VAL A 44 13.64 -21.01 33.95
C VAL A 44 13.30 -22.42 33.44
N ARG A 45 14.20 -22.97 32.62
CA ARG A 45 14.07 -24.30 32.02
C ARG A 45 14.12 -25.39 33.11
N CYS A 46 13.10 -26.25 33.17
CA CYS A 46 13.02 -27.41 34.06
C CYS A 46 13.46 -28.69 33.34
N SER A 47 14.21 -29.58 34.00
CA SER A 47 14.69 -30.85 33.41
C SER A 47 13.73 -32.03 33.56
N GLY A 48 12.61 -31.87 34.28
CA GLY A 48 11.62 -32.94 34.49
C GLY A 48 12.00 -34.09 35.43
N ALA A 49 13.21 -34.10 36.01
CA ALA A 49 13.69 -35.20 36.85
C ALA A 49 13.14 -35.15 38.29
N THR A 50 12.67 -36.29 38.79
CA THR A 50 12.22 -36.49 40.18
C THR A 50 13.31 -37.20 41.00
N PRO A 51 13.41 -36.95 42.33
CA PRO A 51 12.62 -36.00 43.12
C PRO A 51 13.02 -34.53 42.91
N ARG A 52 14.25 -34.23 42.46
CA ARG A 52 14.71 -32.84 42.19
C ARG A 52 15.23 -32.68 40.75
N CYS A 53 14.77 -31.64 40.06
CA CYS A 53 15.23 -31.33 38.72
C CYS A 53 16.68 -30.79 38.74
N GLN A 54 17.44 -30.98 37.66
CA GLN A 54 18.85 -30.57 37.59
C GLN A 54 19.07 -29.08 37.91
N ASN A 55 18.14 -28.21 37.53
CA ASN A 55 18.25 -26.76 37.76
C ASN A 55 17.97 -26.40 39.24
N CYS A 56 17.00 -27.06 39.87
CA CYS A 56 16.74 -26.94 41.31
C CYS A 56 17.86 -27.60 42.14
N HIS A 57 18.44 -28.70 41.68
CA HIS A 57 19.55 -29.38 42.35
C HIS A 57 20.84 -28.55 42.31
N ARG A 58 21.23 -28.01 41.14
CA ARG A 58 22.41 -27.12 41.02
C ARG A 58 22.29 -25.82 41.81
N ARG A 59 21.08 -25.36 42.12
CA ARG A 59 20.78 -24.12 42.86
C ARG A 59 20.36 -24.39 44.31
N ASP A 60 20.53 -25.63 44.76
CA ASP A 60 20.04 -26.22 46.00
C ASP A 60 18.66 -25.72 46.49
N ARG A 61 17.67 -25.70 45.59
CA ARG A 61 16.26 -25.40 45.90
C ARG A 61 15.36 -26.63 45.93
N GLN A 62 14.34 -26.59 46.77
CA GLN A 62 13.29 -27.62 46.82
C GLN A 62 12.55 -27.68 45.47
N CYS A 63 12.09 -28.87 45.07
CA CYS A 63 11.57 -29.11 43.73
C CYS A 63 10.32 -29.97 43.79
N THR A 64 9.19 -29.40 43.34
CA THR A 64 7.87 -30.03 43.46
C THR A 64 7.17 -30.02 42.10
N TYR A 65 6.59 -31.15 41.68
CA TYR A 65 5.93 -31.31 40.39
C TYR A 65 4.41 -31.47 40.55
N PRO A 66 3.58 -30.90 39.66
CA PRO A 66 2.14 -31.18 39.63
C PRO A 66 1.87 -32.59 39.08
N SER A 67 0.89 -33.29 39.65
CA SER A 67 0.44 -34.62 39.21
C SER A 67 -0.47 -34.54 37.97
N ALA A 68 -0.48 -35.61 37.16
CA ALA A 68 -1.16 -35.63 35.86
C ALA A 68 -2.12 -36.83 35.71
N SER A 69 -3.34 -36.57 35.25
CA SER A 69 -4.35 -37.58 34.89
C SER A 69 -5.36 -37.02 33.86
N GLY A 70 -5.46 -37.63 32.67
CA GLY A 70 -6.43 -37.25 31.62
C GLY A 70 -5.93 -37.57 30.19
N PRO A 71 -6.63 -38.35 29.32
CA PRO A 71 -5.97 -39.06 28.21
C PRO A 71 -6.44 -38.75 26.77
N THR A 72 -5.65 -39.24 25.81
CA THR A 72 -5.74 -39.17 24.33
C THR A 72 -6.49 -40.35 23.66
N ARG A 73 -6.98 -40.20 22.41
CA ARG A 73 -6.97 -41.28 21.37
C ARG A 73 -7.12 -40.78 19.90
N PRO A 74 -6.81 -41.61 18.86
CA PRO A 74 -6.40 -41.15 17.52
C PRO A 74 -7.16 -41.71 16.28
N ALA A 75 -6.71 -41.23 15.11
CA ALA A 75 -6.94 -41.55 13.67
C ALA A 75 -7.59 -42.87 13.18
N LEU A 76 -8.29 -42.80 12.02
CA LEU A 76 -7.87 -43.43 10.73
C LEU A 76 -8.74 -43.08 9.48
N THR A 77 -8.20 -43.38 8.29
CA THR A 77 -8.68 -43.18 6.90
C THR A 77 -9.87 -44.10 6.48
N ARG A 78 -10.52 -44.09 5.29
CA ARG A 78 -10.23 -43.61 3.89
C ARG A 78 -11.52 -43.64 3.01
N VAL A 79 -11.38 -43.37 1.70
CA VAL A 79 -12.36 -43.50 0.57
C VAL A 79 -13.24 -42.26 0.36
N GLY A 80 -13.55 -41.89 -0.90
CA GLY A 80 -14.16 -40.59 -1.24
C GLY A 80 -15.03 -40.55 -2.50
N LYS A 81 -15.46 -39.32 -2.87
CA LYS A 81 -16.49 -38.92 -3.87
C LYS A 81 -17.90 -39.44 -3.49
N LEU A 82 -18.92 -38.62 -3.25
CA LEU A 82 -19.40 -37.45 -3.99
C LEU A 82 -20.23 -36.48 -3.10
N SER A 83 -20.54 -35.30 -3.64
CA SER A 83 -21.67 -34.39 -3.34
C SER A 83 -21.96 -33.92 -1.90
N SER A 84 -21.99 -32.59 -1.75
CA SER A 84 -22.65 -31.80 -0.69
C SER A 84 -24.15 -32.16 -0.49
N PRO A 85 -24.88 -31.68 0.56
CA PRO A 85 -24.51 -30.63 1.52
C PRO A 85 -24.93 -30.84 3.01
N THR A 86 -24.63 -29.83 3.85
CA THR A 86 -25.38 -29.39 5.06
C THR A 86 -25.62 -30.32 6.28
N THR A 87 -25.00 -29.96 7.43
CA THR A 87 -25.62 -29.56 8.72
C THR A 87 -27.04 -30.06 9.07
N SER A 88 -27.40 -30.48 10.30
CA SER A 88 -26.74 -30.32 11.62
C SER A 88 -27.53 -30.94 12.81
N ILE A 89 -26.82 -31.29 13.91
CA ILE A 89 -27.17 -31.14 15.36
C ILE A 89 -28.48 -31.78 15.91
N SER A 90 -28.40 -32.65 16.93
CA SER A 90 -29.50 -32.86 17.91
C SER A 90 -29.12 -33.54 19.27
N ILE A 91 -29.17 -32.79 20.41
CA ILE A 91 -29.86 -33.05 21.73
C ILE A 91 -29.65 -34.40 22.55
N PRO A 92 -30.28 -34.65 23.75
CA PRO A 92 -30.13 -33.93 25.05
C PRO A 92 -30.16 -34.80 26.38
N VAL A 93 -30.08 -34.14 27.56
CA VAL A 93 -30.93 -34.26 28.81
C VAL A 93 -31.08 -35.65 29.55
N VAL A 94 -30.58 -35.82 30.82
CA VAL A 94 -31.31 -35.76 32.17
C VAL A 94 -31.88 -37.16 32.59
N ASN A 95 -32.06 -37.62 33.86
CA ASN A 95 -32.17 -37.02 35.21
C ASN A 95 -31.74 -37.94 36.41
N ASP A 96 -31.98 -37.46 37.64
CA ASP A 96 -32.47 -38.15 38.87
C ASP A 96 -31.54 -38.58 40.04
N ASP A 97 -31.75 -37.89 41.18
CA ASP A 97 -32.12 -38.33 42.55
C ASP A 97 -31.33 -39.34 43.42
N CYS A 98 -31.56 -39.21 44.74
CA CYS A 98 -31.01 -40.08 45.79
C CYS A 98 -32.06 -40.46 46.86
N THR A 99 -32.33 -41.75 47.03
CA THR A 99 -32.35 -42.38 48.38
C THR A 99 -32.27 -43.91 48.32
N HIS A 100 -31.49 -44.46 49.27
CA HIS A 100 -31.43 -45.87 49.70
C HIS A 100 -31.09 -46.99 48.70
N GLY A 101 -29.93 -47.62 48.95
CA GLY A 101 -29.83 -49.09 48.93
C GLY A 101 -28.94 -49.70 47.85
N GLN A 102 -27.79 -50.21 48.29
CA GLN A 102 -26.92 -51.18 47.59
C GLN A 102 -26.25 -50.74 46.27
N SER A 103 -24.95 -50.45 46.40
CA SER A 103 -23.88 -51.15 45.66
C SER A 103 -24.10 -51.44 44.16
N GLU A 104 -23.55 -50.58 43.29
CA GLU A 104 -22.31 -50.95 42.60
C GLU A 104 -21.56 -49.73 42.03
N LEU A 105 -20.24 -49.90 41.83
CA LEU A 105 -19.27 -48.81 41.68
C LEU A 105 -19.34 -48.06 40.34
N SER A 106 -19.26 -46.74 40.44
CA SER A 106 -19.21 -45.78 39.34
C SER A 106 -17.80 -45.53 38.78
N ILE A 107 -17.72 -45.20 37.49
CA ILE A 107 -16.54 -44.60 36.84
C ILE A 107 -16.97 -43.24 36.23
N PRO A 108 -16.29 -42.11 36.50
CA PRO A 108 -16.78 -40.79 36.09
C PRO A 108 -16.52 -40.45 34.61
N ARG A 109 -17.50 -39.80 33.95
CA ARG A 109 -17.31 -39.14 32.64
C ARG A 109 -16.60 -37.77 32.81
N PRO A 110 -15.83 -37.29 31.82
CA PRO A 110 -15.26 -35.94 31.84
C PRO A 110 -16.36 -34.87 31.68
N SER A 111 -16.28 -33.81 32.48
CA SER A 111 -17.23 -32.70 32.51
C SER A 111 -17.19 -31.84 31.23
N ALA A 112 -18.36 -31.41 30.77
CA ALA A 112 -18.46 -30.37 29.75
C ALA A 112 -17.79 -29.06 30.21
N LEU A 113 -17.34 -28.23 29.26
CA LEU A 113 -16.98 -26.84 29.56
C LEU A 113 -18.23 -26.12 30.11
N PRO A 114 -18.13 -25.33 31.20
CA PRO A 114 -19.29 -24.75 31.84
C PRO A 114 -19.95 -23.69 30.96
N SER A 115 -21.07 -24.06 30.33
CA SER A 115 -22.05 -23.09 29.86
C SER A 115 -22.60 -22.28 31.05
N PRO A 116 -23.03 -21.02 30.85
CA PRO A 116 -23.73 -20.28 31.91
C PRO A 116 -24.99 -21.04 32.34
N SER A 117 -25.28 -21.10 33.65
CA SER A 117 -26.55 -21.66 34.15
C SER A 117 -27.71 -20.76 33.77
N ASP A 118 -28.95 -21.27 33.79
CA ASP A 118 -30.11 -20.48 33.38
C ASP A 118 -30.36 -19.26 34.29
N GLU A 119 -29.96 -19.34 35.58
CA GLU A 119 -29.94 -18.18 36.48
C GLU A 119 -28.87 -17.16 36.08
N ALA A 120 -27.68 -17.62 35.71
CA ALA A 120 -26.59 -16.76 35.24
C ALA A 120 -26.95 -16.09 33.91
N VAL A 121 -27.53 -16.82 32.96
CA VAL A 121 -28.06 -16.27 31.69
C VAL A 121 -29.15 -15.24 32.01
N SER A 122 -30.12 -15.57 32.86
CA SER A 122 -31.22 -14.65 33.21
C SER A 122 -30.71 -13.37 33.90
N SER A 123 -29.72 -13.47 34.78
CA SER A 123 -29.11 -12.31 35.46
C SER A 123 -28.29 -11.46 34.50
N LEU A 124 -27.42 -12.08 33.69
CA LEU A 124 -26.55 -11.38 32.75
C LEU A 124 -27.32 -10.80 31.55
N LEU A 125 -28.45 -11.40 31.16
CA LEU A 125 -29.33 -10.85 30.15
C LEU A 125 -30.08 -9.61 30.67
N ARG A 126 -30.48 -9.63 31.95
CA ARG A 126 -31.04 -8.46 32.64
C ARG A 126 -30.01 -7.33 32.76
N ASP A 127 -28.82 -7.62 33.30
CA ASP A 127 -27.72 -6.65 33.38
C ASP A 127 -27.30 -6.12 32.00
N TYR A 128 -27.36 -6.94 30.94
CA TYR A 128 -27.13 -6.47 29.56
C TYR A 128 -28.15 -5.39 29.18
N PHE A 129 -29.44 -5.70 29.24
CA PHE A 129 -30.49 -4.80 28.77
C PHE A 129 -30.72 -3.58 29.67
N ASP A 130 -30.44 -3.69 30.97
CA ASP A 130 -30.71 -2.60 31.91
C ASP A 130 -29.50 -1.66 32.05
N ARG A 131 -28.27 -2.08 31.65
CA ARG A 131 -27.04 -1.33 31.96
C ARG A 131 -26.02 -1.21 30.82
N LEU A 132 -25.88 -2.20 29.92
CA LEU A 132 -24.99 -2.08 28.75
C LEU A 132 -25.72 -1.56 27.52
N TYR A 133 -26.93 -2.07 27.28
CA TYR A 133 -27.76 -1.76 26.13
C TYR A 133 -28.10 -0.28 25.92
N PRO A 134 -28.20 0.60 26.94
CA PRO A 134 -28.38 2.03 26.70
C PRO A 134 -27.25 2.66 25.86
N LEU A 135 -26.02 2.13 25.94
CA LEU A 135 -24.85 2.65 25.24
C LEU A 135 -24.99 2.54 23.70
N PRO A 136 -24.65 3.59 22.92
CA PRO A 136 -24.79 3.58 21.46
C PRO A 136 -24.07 2.44 20.72
N SER A 137 -23.06 1.85 21.35
CA SER A 137 -22.21 0.78 20.81
C SER A 137 -22.69 -0.65 21.09
N PHE A 138 -23.75 -0.80 21.90
CA PHE A 138 -24.34 -2.08 22.34
C PHE A 138 -25.84 -2.20 22.02
N ASN A 139 -26.47 -1.11 21.58
CA ASN A 139 -27.88 -1.08 21.26
C ASN A 139 -28.16 -1.58 19.83
N PHE A 140 -28.21 -2.90 19.65
CA PHE A 140 -28.55 -3.54 18.37
C PHE A 140 -29.32 -4.86 18.47
N LEU A 141 -29.78 -5.21 19.68
CA LEU A 141 -30.57 -6.41 19.95
C LEU A 141 -31.99 -6.02 20.39
N HIS A 142 -33.03 -6.72 19.93
CA HIS A 142 -34.38 -6.47 20.40
C HIS A 142 -34.64 -7.21 21.73
N LYS A 143 -34.99 -6.48 22.82
CA LYS A 143 -35.09 -7.05 24.18
C LYS A 143 -36.04 -8.23 24.25
N ASP A 144 -37.28 -8.03 23.81
CA ASP A 144 -38.33 -9.03 24.02
C ASP A 144 -38.13 -10.25 23.11
N THR A 145 -37.63 -10.07 21.89
CA THR A 145 -37.27 -11.20 21.01
C THR A 145 -36.10 -12.01 21.56
N VAL A 146 -35.08 -11.37 22.15
CA VAL A 146 -33.95 -12.11 22.75
C VAL A 146 -34.37 -12.82 24.04
N VAL A 147 -35.17 -12.17 24.89
CA VAL A 147 -35.70 -12.77 26.13
C VAL A 147 -36.65 -13.94 25.81
N GLN A 148 -37.57 -13.76 24.85
CA GLN A 148 -38.46 -14.82 24.38
C GLN A 148 -37.66 -16.01 23.83
N ARG A 149 -36.75 -15.78 22.86
CA ARG A 149 -35.91 -16.85 22.29
C ARG A 149 -35.00 -17.50 23.33
N CYS A 150 -34.61 -16.79 24.38
CA CYS A 150 -33.89 -17.38 25.50
C CYS A 150 -34.79 -18.33 26.32
N SER A 151 -36.03 -17.91 26.64
CA SER A 151 -37.00 -18.75 27.35
C SER A 151 -37.48 -19.96 26.55
N GLU A 152 -37.57 -19.82 25.22
CA GLU A 152 -37.92 -20.89 24.27
C GLU A 152 -36.73 -21.79 23.90
N SER A 153 -35.51 -21.47 24.36
CA SER A 153 -34.25 -22.13 23.95
C SER A 153 -33.96 -22.10 22.43
N THR A 154 -34.41 -21.05 21.73
CA THR A 154 -34.25 -20.82 20.28
C THR A 154 -33.27 -19.70 19.90
N LEU A 155 -32.58 -19.10 20.89
CA LEU A 155 -31.55 -18.08 20.68
C LEU A 155 -30.25 -18.71 20.13
N ASP A 156 -29.59 -18.07 19.16
CA ASP A 156 -28.32 -18.58 18.62
C ASP A 156 -27.25 -18.68 19.71
N GLU A 157 -26.63 -19.86 19.83
CA GLU A 157 -25.70 -20.17 20.92
C GLU A 157 -24.48 -19.23 20.95
N SER A 158 -24.00 -18.78 19.78
CA SER A 158 -22.87 -17.83 19.71
C SER A 158 -23.27 -16.46 20.25
N LEU A 159 -24.50 -16.01 19.98
CA LEU A 159 -25.04 -14.75 20.50
C LEU A 159 -25.30 -14.83 22.00
N LYS A 160 -25.92 -15.91 22.49
CA LYS A 160 -26.15 -16.17 23.92
C LYS A 160 -24.84 -16.11 24.73
N LEU A 161 -23.81 -16.81 24.26
CA LEU A 161 -22.49 -16.83 24.90
C LEU A 161 -21.78 -15.47 24.82
N ALA A 162 -21.93 -14.72 23.72
CA ALA A 162 -21.34 -13.39 23.58
C ALA A 162 -21.95 -12.38 24.57
N ILE A 163 -23.29 -12.40 24.73
CA ILE A 163 -24.02 -11.56 25.70
C ILE A 163 -23.56 -11.88 27.13
N CYS A 164 -23.53 -13.15 27.52
CA CYS A 164 -23.09 -13.53 28.87
C CYS A 164 -21.64 -13.11 29.13
N ALA A 165 -20.74 -13.31 28.16
CA ALA A 165 -19.33 -12.96 28.29
C ALA A 165 -19.09 -11.45 28.43
N ILE A 166 -19.75 -10.62 27.61
CA ILE A 166 -19.53 -9.17 27.61
C ILE A 166 -20.12 -8.51 28.86
N THR A 167 -21.31 -8.93 29.29
CA THR A 167 -21.93 -8.41 30.53
C THR A 167 -21.12 -8.77 31.77
N ALA A 168 -20.69 -10.04 31.88
CA ALA A 168 -19.89 -10.48 33.01
C ALA A 168 -18.54 -9.77 33.09
N LEU A 169 -17.90 -9.48 31.94
CA LEU A 169 -16.69 -8.66 31.87
C LEU A 169 -16.91 -7.25 32.41
N TYR A 170 -17.93 -6.54 31.93
CA TYR A 170 -18.18 -5.13 32.31
C TYR A 170 -18.58 -4.95 33.77
N PHE A 171 -19.28 -5.93 34.38
CA PHE A 171 -19.70 -5.86 35.78
C PHE A 171 -18.86 -6.71 36.73
N GLY A 172 -17.76 -7.30 36.23
CA GLY A 172 -16.81 -8.08 37.03
C GLY A 172 -17.41 -9.32 37.70
N GLN A 173 -18.51 -9.84 37.15
CA GLN A 173 -19.20 -11.06 37.56
C GLN A 173 -18.55 -12.28 36.88
N HIS A 174 -18.83 -13.50 37.37
CA HIS A 174 -18.40 -14.76 36.71
C HIS A 174 -16.91 -14.78 36.24
N ARG A 175 -15.99 -14.24 37.06
CA ARG A 175 -14.59 -13.95 36.70
C ARG A 175 -13.78 -15.15 36.20
N SER A 176 -14.19 -16.36 36.58
CA SER A 176 -13.61 -17.63 36.13
C SER A 176 -14.15 -18.13 34.78
N GLU A 177 -15.31 -17.63 34.33
CA GLU A 177 -16.14 -18.24 33.30
C GLU A 177 -16.34 -17.34 32.07
N HIS A 178 -16.42 -16.01 32.22
CA HIS A 178 -16.70 -15.10 31.10
C HIS A 178 -15.68 -15.20 29.94
N GLY A 179 -14.42 -15.54 30.25
CA GLY A 179 -13.40 -15.82 29.24
C GLY A 179 -13.61 -17.13 28.47
N ILE A 180 -14.21 -18.13 29.10
CA ILE A 180 -14.58 -19.41 28.47
C ILE A 180 -15.75 -19.17 27.50
N TRP A 181 -16.79 -18.43 27.94
CA TRP A 181 -17.94 -18.11 27.10
C TRP A 181 -17.57 -17.28 25.87
N ALA A 182 -16.70 -16.27 26.01
CA ALA A 182 -16.17 -15.52 24.88
C ALA A 182 -15.39 -16.40 23.89
N GLN A 183 -14.63 -17.38 24.38
CA GLN A 183 -13.88 -18.32 23.54
C GLN A 183 -14.81 -19.32 22.83
N GLN A 184 -15.89 -19.75 23.48
CA GLN A 184 -16.90 -20.62 22.86
C GLN A 184 -17.71 -19.88 21.79
N SER A 185 -18.16 -18.64 22.06
CA SER A 185 -18.84 -17.79 21.08
C SER A 185 -18.00 -17.56 19.83
N GLU A 186 -16.74 -17.13 20.01
CA GLU A 186 -15.82 -16.90 18.90
C GLU A 186 -15.58 -18.16 18.06
N LYS A 187 -15.48 -19.33 18.71
CA LYS A 187 -15.36 -20.59 17.98
C LYS A 187 -16.59 -20.85 17.11
N LEU A 188 -17.80 -20.67 17.64
CA LEU A 188 -19.05 -20.86 16.90
C LEU A 188 -19.26 -19.84 15.76
N ILE A 189 -18.57 -18.69 15.81
CA ILE A 189 -18.49 -17.72 14.71
C ILE A 189 -17.55 -18.23 13.62
N LEU A 190 -16.34 -18.66 14.00
CA LEU A 190 -15.32 -19.15 13.07
C LEU A 190 -15.65 -20.52 12.44
N ASP A 191 -16.42 -21.36 13.12
CA ASP A 191 -16.91 -22.64 12.58
C ASP A 191 -18.02 -22.42 11.50
N ARG A 192 -18.50 -21.19 11.29
CA ARG A 192 -19.61 -20.84 10.37
C ARG A 192 -19.24 -19.79 9.31
N LEU A 193 -17.95 -19.64 8.98
CA LEU A 193 -17.42 -18.54 8.16
C LEU A 193 -18.09 -18.32 6.79
N GLU A 194 -18.54 -19.40 6.16
CA GLU A 194 -19.11 -19.41 4.81
C GLU A 194 -20.60 -19.03 4.74
N ARG A 195 -21.24 -18.82 5.90
CA ARG A 195 -22.69 -18.55 6.01
C ARG A 195 -22.92 -17.28 6.83
N PRO A 196 -22.70 -16.08 6.25
CA PRO A 196 -23.02 -14.84 6.94
C PRO A 196 -24.50 -14.84 7.36
N SER A 197 -24.78 -14.41 8.58
CA SER A 197 -26.13 -14.20 9.08
C SER A 197 -26.16 -13.04 10.08
N ILE A 198 -27.34 -12.44 10.27
CA ILE A 198 -27.50 -11.32 11.21
C ILE A 198 -27.05 -11.69 12.65
N PHE A 199 -27.39 -12.90 13.12
CA PHE A 199 -27.02 -13.38 14.46
C PHE A 199 -25.51 -13.57 14.62
N LEU A 200 -24.81 -14.00 13.56
CA LEU A 200 -23.34 -14.11 13.57
C LEU A 200 -22.66 -12.75 13.59
N ILE A 201 -23.18 -11.76 12.85
CA ILE A 201 -22.68 -10.37 12.90
C ILE A 201 -22.87 -9.79 14.31
N GLN A 202 -24.03 -10.00 14.93
CA GLN A 202 -24.34 -9.54 16.30
C GLN A 202 -23.44 -10.20 17.36
N ALA A 203 -23.27 -11.52 17.29
CA ALA A 203 -22.36 -12.24 18.18
C ALA A 203 -20.90 -11.79 18.00
N SER A 204 -20.51 -11.51 16.75
CA SER A 204 -19.17 -11.00 16.41
C SER A 204 -18.94 -9.61 16.99
N LEU A 205 -19.90 -8.67 16.88
CA LEU A 205 -19.80 -7.34 17.49
C LEU A 205 -19.52 -7.39 18.99
N LEU A 206 -20.29 -8.19 19.75
CA LEU A 206 -20.08 -8.37 21.18
C LEU A 206 -18.74 -9.04 21.50
N THR A 207 -18.35 -10.03 20.69
CA THR A 207 -17.05 -10.73 20.83
C THR A 207 -15.87 -9.80 20.54
N ILE A 208 -15.95 -8.93 19.54
CA ILE A 208 -14.92 -7.93 19.23
C ILE A 208 -14.75 -6.97 20.41
N ARG A 209 -15.86 -6.47 20.98
CA ARG A 209 -15.84 -5.60 22.17
C ARG A 209 -15.28 -6.31 23.40
N TYR A 210 -15.62 -7.58 23.60
CA TYR A 210 -15.01 -8.42 24.64
C TYR A 210 -13.49 -8.50 24.45
N ARG A 211 -13.04 -8.86 23.24
CA ARG A 211 -11.61 -9.01 22.90
C ARG A 211 -10.84 -7.71 23.09
N ALA A 212 -11.40 -6.58 22.66
CA ALA A 212 -10.82 -5.26 22.92
C ALA A 212 -10.74 -4.95 24.43
N GLY A 213 -11.82 -5.19 25.19
CA GLY A 213 -11.88 -4.96 26.63
C GLY A 213 -10.88 -5.80 27.46
N VAL A 214 -10.49 -6.99 26.99
CA VAL A 214 -9.42 -7.80 27.61
C VAL A 214 -8.03 -7.60 26.99
N GLY A 215 -7.83 -6.54 26.18
CA GLY A 215 -6.53 -6.19 25.58
C GLY A 215 -6.08 -7.07 24.41
N GLN A 216 -6.97 -7.89 23.83
CA GLN A 216 -6.69 -8.76 22.69
C GLN A 216 -6.96 -8.04 21.36
N PHE A 217 -6.37 -6.85 21.19
CA PHE A 217 -6.66 -5.90 20.11
C PHE A 217 -6.49 -6.49 18.70
N SER A 218 -5.40 -7.23 18.43
CA SER A 218 -5.19 -7.86 17.12
C SER A 218 -6.31 -8.84 16.75
N ARG A 219 -6.86 -9.54 17.75
CA ARG A 219 -7.95 -10.50 17.58
C ARG A 219 -9.29 -9.78 17.37
N ALA A 220 -9.49 -8.68 18.08
CA ALA A 220 -10.64 -7.78 17.91
C ALA A 220 -10.65 -7.15 16.50
N PHE A 221 -9.50 -6.66 16.02
CA PHE A 221 -9.34 -6.01 14.71
C PHE A 221 -9.62 -6.95 13.53
N ILE A 222 -9.05 -8.17 13.54
CA ILE A 222 -9.30 -9.16 12.48
C ILE A 222 -10.77 -9.60 12.44
N LEU A 223 -11.41 -9.78 13.60
CA LEU A 223 -12.84 -10.08 13.67
C LEU A 223 -13.70 -8.92 13.14
N ALA A 224 -13.31 -7.65 13.35
CA ALA A 224 -14.01 -6.49 12.80
C ALA A 224 -13.98 -6.47 11.26
N GLY A 225 -12.81 -6.70 10.64
CA GLY A 225 -12.69 -6.77 9.18
C GLY A 225 -13.50 -7.91 8.53
N LEU A 226 -13.58 -9.06 9.20
CA LEU A 226 -14.46 -10.17 8.79
C LEU A 226 -15.94 -9.78 8.89
N THR A 227 -16.34 -9.19 10.02
CA THR A 227 -17.72 -8.78 10.30
C THR A 227 -18.22 -7.72 9.31
N ALA A 228 -17.35 -6.79 8.91
CA ALA A 228 -17.67 -5.77 7.91
C ALA A 228 -17.95 -6.35 6.51
N ARG A 229 -17.16 -7.34 6.08
CA ARG A 229 -17.40 -8.02 4.80
C ARG A 229 -18.75 -8.74 4.79
N TRP A 230 -19.12 -9.44 5.87
CA TRP A 230 -20.45 -10.05 6.00
C TRP A 230 -21.59 -9.02 5.99
N ALA A 231 -21.40 -7.87 6.63
CA ALA A 231 -22.40 -6.81 6.62
C ALA A 231 -22.68 -6.28 5.21
N VAL A 232 -21.64 -6.04 4.39
CA VAL A 232 -21.82 -5.63 2.98
C VAL A 232 -22.37 -6.77 2.12
N SER A 233 -21.91 -8.01 2.31
CA SER A 233 -22.40 -9.17 1.55
C SER A 233 -23.90 -9.44 1.74
N LEU A 234 -24.43 -9.23 2.95
CA LEU A 234 -25.87 -9.30 3.25
C LEU A 234 -26.63 -7.98 2.98
N ARG A 235 -26.01 -7.04 2.27
CA ARG A 235 -26.55 -5.70 1.96
C ARG A 235 -27.05 -4.93 3.19
N LEU A 236 -26.47 -5.12 4.38
CA LEU A 236 -26.88 -4.37 5.59
C LEU A 236 -26.70 -2.86 5.41
N ASN A 237 -25.85 -2.42 4.48
CA ASN A 237 -25.70 -1.01 4.11
C ASN A 237 -26.88 -0.44 3.28
N TYR A 238 -27.96 -1.19 3.07
CA TYR A 238 -29.18 -0.73 2.37
C TYR A 238 -30.44 -0.94 3.23
N GLU A 239 -31.39 -0.01 3.16
CA GLU A 239 -32.75 -0.26 3.67
C GLU A 239 -33.42 -1.40 2.89
N HIS A 240 -34.05 -2.35 3.60
CA HIS A 240 -34.74 -3.49 2.99
C HIS A 240 -36.24 -3.42 3.30
N SER A 241 -36.97 -2.60 2.56
CA SER A 241 -38.38 -2.25 2.80
C SER A 241 -39.38 -3.41 2.81
N SER A 242 -38.99 -4.62 2.38
CA SER A 242 -39.83 -5.82 2.50
C SER A 242 -39.71 -6.54 3.86
N LEU A 243 -39.01 -5.96 4.85
CA LEU A 243 -38.93 -6.52 6.21
C LEU A 243 -39.94 -5.87 7.14
N ARG A 244 -40.25 -6.57 8.23
CA ARG A 244 -41.05 -6.07 9.36
C ARG A 244 -40.26 -5.01 10.15
N PRO A 245 -40.92 -4.05 10.84
CA PRO A 245 -40.25 -2.95 11.55
C PRO A 245 -39.11 -3.38 12.48
N ILE A 246 -39.33 -4.35 13.38
CA ILE A 246 -38.27 -4.90 14.25
C ILE A 246 -37.09 -5.42 13.42
N ALA A 247 -37.34 -6.27 12.43
CA ALA A 247 -36.27 -6.89 11.64
C ALA A 247 -35.44 -5.86 10.85
N GLN A 248 -36.10 -4.84 10.30
CA GLN A 248 -35.45 -3.73 9.61
C GLN A 248 -34.61 -2.87 10.56
N GLU A 249 -35.13 -2.53 11.74
CA GLU A 249 -34.41 -1.75 12.74
C GLU A 249 -33.25 -2.54 13.38
N VAL A 250 -33.40 -3.85 13.58
CA VAL A 250 -32.32 -4.75 14.01
C VAL A 250 -31.14 -4.73 13.03
N ARG A 251 -31.38 -4.80 11.70
CA ARG A 251 -30.31 -4.64 10.69
C ARG A 251 -29.64 -3.28 10.81
N ARG A 252 -30.46 -2.23 10.85
CA ARG A 252 -30.04 -0.83 10.88
C ARG A 252 -29.12 -0.56 12.08
N ARG A 253 -29.55 -0.92 13.29
CA ARG A 253 -28.76 -0.81 14.52
C ARG A 253 -27.51 -1.67 14.52
N THR A 254 -27.58 -2.88 13.96
CA THR A 254 -26.41 -3.77 13.82
C THR A 254 -25.34 -3.16 12.92
N PHE A 255 -25.73 -2.57 11.78
CA PHE A 255 -24.79 -1.87 10.89
C PHE A 255 -24.22 -0.61 11.53
N TRP A 256 -25.04 0.24 12.16
CA TRP A 256 -24.53 1.44 12.83
C TRP A 256 -23.62 1.13 14.01
N SER A 257 -23.87 0.05 14.76
CA SER A 257 -22.99 -0.40 15.84
C SER A 257 -21.62 -0.89 15.33
N LEU A 258 -21.56 -1.36 14.08
CA LEU A 258 -20.34 -1.74 13.37
C LEU A 258 -19.62 -0.53 12.76
N TYR A 259 -20.35 0.46 12.24
CA TYR A 259 -19.80 1.76 11.83
C TYR A 259 -19.20 2.54 13.02
N LEU A 260 -19.88 2.55 14.17
CA LEU A 260 -19.36 3.16 15.41
C LEU A 260 -18.20 2.36 16.06
N LEU A 261 -18.03 1.08 15.70
CA LEU A 261 -16.86 0.30 16.12
C LEU A 261 -15.59 0.74 15.34
N GLU A 262 -15.74 1.21 14.10
CA GLU A 262 -14.64 1.68 13.24
C GLU A 262 -13.90 2.88 13.87
N ASP A 263 -14.63 3.83 14.47
CA ASP A 263 -14.05 5.03 15.12
C ASP A 263 -13.00 4.67 16.18
N SER A 264 -13.21 3.56 16.90
CA SER A 264 -12.28 3.04 17.92
C SER A 264 -11.03 2.34 17.36
N PHE A 265 -11.00 2.01 16.06
CA PHE A 265 -9.88 1.33 15.41
C PHE A 265 -9.12 2.20 14.39
N CYS A 266 -9.81 3.14 13.74
CA CYS A 266 -9.29 3.80 12.54
C CYS A 266 -8.85 5.25 12.77
N VAL A 267 -9.45 5.96 13.75
CA VAL A 267 -9.04 7.33 14.16
C VAL A 267 -8.89 8.31 12.98
N GLY A 268 -9.74 8.15 11.95
CA GLY A 268 -9.72 8.98 10.73
C GLY A 268 -8.71 8.58 9.64
N LEU A 269 -7.95 7.50 9.82
CA LEU A 269 -7.08 6.91 8.79
C LEU A 269 -7.91 6.14 7.76
N LYS A 270 -7.72 6.45 6.47
CA LYS A 270 -8.58 5.96 5.37
C LYS A 270 -8.30 4.49 5.02
N GLU A 271 -7.06 4.07 5.17
CA GLU A 271 -6.56 2.72 4.88
C GLU A 271 -7.15 1.62 5.79
N PHE A 272 -7.76 2.02 6.91
CA PHE A 272 -8.43 1.11 7.85
C PHE A 272 -9.96 1.25 7.83
N GLU A 273 -10.53 2.16 7.02
CA GLU A 273 -11.98 2.32 6.87
C GLU A 273 -12.63 1.01 6.40
N LEU A 274 -13.67 0.58 7.11
CA LEU A 274 -14.44 -0.61 6.79
C LEU A 274 -15.63 -0.27 5.88
N PHE A 275 -16.14 0.97 5.96
CA PHE A 275 -17.25 1.46 5.11
C PHE A 275 -17.04 2.90 4.65
N ASP A 276 -17.13 3.14 3.34
CA ASP A 276 -17.26 4.49 2.81
C ASP A 276 -18.68 5.02 3.08
N SER A 277 -18.80 6.19 3.70
CA SER A 277 -20.06 6.89 3.96
C SER A 277 -20.94 7.10 2.70
N GLU A 278 -20.32 7.18 1.52
CA GLU A 278 -21.04 7.28 0.25
C GLU A 278 -21.77 5.98 -0.12
N THR A 279 -21.32 4.84 0.40
CA THR A 279 -21.92 3.51 0.17
C THR A 279 -22.98 3.10 1.21
N ILE A 280 -23.28 3.95 2.22
CA ILE A 280 -24.28 3.65 3.25
C ILE A 280 -25.64 4.26 2.87
N TYR A 281 -26.63 3.42 2.58
CA TYR A 281 -28.01 3.76 2.20
C TYR A 281 -29.02 3.28 3.26
N LEU A 282 -28.62 3.37 4.54
CA LEU A 282 -29.47 3.17 5.70
C LEU A 282 -29.97 4.49 6.27
N GLN A 283 -31.19 4.47 6.81
CA GLN A 283 -31.63 5.48 7.74
C GLN A 283 -30.86 5.35 9.07
N LEU A 284 -30.93 6.34 9.93
CA LEU A 284 -30.35 6.36 11.28
C LEU A 284 -31.15 5.47 12.23
N PRO A 285 -30.58 4.96 13.34
CA PRO A 285 -31.36 4.19 14.30
C PRO A 285 -32.49 5.04 14.89
N CYS A 286 -33.67 4.45 15.12
CA CYS A 286 -34.76 5.12 15.85
C CYS A 286 -34.47 5.18 17.35
N GLU A 287 -35.40 5.69 18.15
CA GLU A 287 -35.27 5.70 19.61
C GLU A 287 -35.76 4.38 20.25
N ASP A 288 -35.46 4.18 21.53
CA ASP A 288 -35.70 2.89 22.20
C ASP A 288 -37.18 2.61 22.50
N GLU A 289 -37.99 3.66 22.59
CA GLU A 289 -39.44 3.55 22.74
C GLU A 289 -40.08 3.08 21.43
N ASP A 290 -39.71 3.69 20.30
CA ASP A 290 -40.21 3.31 18.98
C ASP A 290 -39.80 1.88 18.57
N PHE A 291 -38.57 1.48 18.90
CA PHE A 291 -38.09 0.13 18.60
C PHE A 291 -38.78 -0.95 19.44
N ARG A 292 -39.17 -0.63 20.69
CA ARG A 292 -39.91 -1.53 21.58
C ARG A 292 -41.38 -1.62 21.21
N ASP A 293 -41.99 -0.49 20.86
CA ASP A 293 -43.41 -0.39 20.51
C ASP A 293 -43.70 -0.74 19.03
N GLU A 294 -42.71 -1.31 18.32
CA GLU A 294 -42.74 -1.65 16.88
C GLU A 294 -43.11 -0.49 15.94
N ARG A 295 -42.92 0.76 16.36
CA ARG A 295 -43.37 1.95 15.62
C ARG A 295 -42.47 2.19 14.41
N PRO A 296 -43.01 2.22 13.18
CA PRO A 296 -42.24 2.53 11.98
C PRO A 296 -41.96 4.03 11.91
N VAL A 297 -40.80 4.46 12.45
CA VAL A 297 -40.37 5.86 12.43
C VAL A 297 -39.37 6.11 11.30
N LEU A 298 -39.59 7.21 10.57
CA LEU A 298 -38.64 7.76 9.60
C LEU A 298 -37.57 8.54 10.36
N THR A 299 -36.31 8.12 10.25
CA THR A 299 -35.21 8.63 11.08
C THR A 299 -34.16 9.42 10.29
N GLY A 300 -34.36 9.54 8.97
CA GLY A 300 -33.45 10.24 8.05
C GLY A 300 -32.14 9.49 7.84
N PHE A 301 -31.31 9.95 6.92
CA PHE A 301 -30.09 9.24 6.50
C PHE A 301 -28.82 9.91 7.05
N LEU A 302 -27.69 9.19 7.06
CA LEU A 302 -26.40 9.77 7.46
C LEU A 302 -26.00 10.98 6.60
N GLN A 303 -26.25 10.86 5.30
CA GLN A 303 -26.14 11.96 4.35
C GLN A 303 -27.57 12.44 4.05
N PRO A 304 -27.95 13.68 4.40
CA PRO A 304 -29.30 14.22 4.16
C PRO A 304 -29.75 14.03 2.70
N SER A 305 -28.80 14.07 1.78
CA SER A 305 -28.98 13.80 0.36
C SER A 305 -29.58 12.44 -0.04
N LYS A 306 -29.79 11.52 0.91
CA LYS A 306 -30.31 10.17 0.67
C LYS A 306 -31.77 9.99 1.07
N GLY A 307 -32.40 10.95 1.78
CA GLY A 307 -33.83 10.89 2.12
C GLY A 307 -34.27 11.99 3.09
N LEU A 308 -35.58 12.13 3.26
CA LEU A 308 -36.18 13.11 4.18
C LEU A 308 -35.58 12.96 5.60
N GLU A 309 -34.99 14.06 6.08
CA GLU A 309 -34.59 14.24 7.48
C GLU A 309 -35.86 14.40 8.34
N PRO A 310 -35.94 13.76 9.53
CA PRO A 310 -37.03 14.02 10.48
C PRO A 310 -36.86 15.40 11.13
N ASP A 311 -37.98 16.06 11.42
CA ASP A 311 -38.00 17.40 12.04
C ASP A 311 -37.33 17.42 13.42
N VAL A 312 -37.38 16.29 14.14
CA VAL A 312 -36.68 16.07 15.40
C VAL A 312 -35.79 14.83 15.27
N LEU A 313 -34.49 15.03 15.37
CA LEU A 313 -33.52 13.93 15.38
C LEU A 313 -33.26 13.47 16.82
N GLY A 314 -33.66 12.24 17.13
CA GLY A 314 -33.41 11.63 18.43
C GLY A 314 -31.90 11.47 18.74
N PRO A 315 -31.52 11.38 20.04
CA PRO A 315 -30.12 11.28 20.47
C PRO A 315 -29.29 10.19 19.75
N ARG A 316 -29.91 9.06 19.37
CA ARG A 316 -29.21 7.96 18.68
C ARG A 316 -28.79 8.34 17.27
N GLY A 317 -29.70 8.92 16.49
CA GLY A 317 -29.40 9.42 15.15
C GLY A 317 -28.44 10.62 15.18
N ALA A 318 -28.59 11.50 16.19
CA ALA A 318 -27.71 12.65 16.39
C ALA A 318 -26.25 12.25 16.64
N PHE A 319 -26.01 11.24 17.49
CA PHE A 319 -24.66 10.74 17.79
C PHE A 319 -23.92 10.26 16.54
N VAL A 320 -24.60 9.47 15.70
CA VAL A 320 -24.04 8.95 14.44
C VAL A 320 -23.73 10.08 13.44
N LYS A 321 -24.61 11.09 13.33
CA LYS A 321 -24.38 12.27 12.48
C LYS A 321 -23.23 13.16 12.97
N LEU A 322 -23.12 13.40 14.28
CA LEU A 322 -22.04 14.21 14.86
C LEU A 322 -20.66 13.60 14.60
N ALA A 323 -20.52 12.27 14.74
CA ALA A 323 -19.30 11.55 14.40
C ALA A 323 -18.91 11.75 12.92
N PHE A 324 -19.88 11.66 12.01
CA PHE A 324 -19.67 11.88 10.56
C PHE A 324 -19.31 13.34 10.22
N ILE A 325 -19.99 14.33 10.79
CA ILE A 325 -19.73 15.75 10.54
C ILE A 325 -18.33 16.14 11.00
N ARG A 326 -17.93 15.71 12.20
CA ARG A 326 -16.58 15.94 12.76
C ARG A 326 -15.47 15.44 11.84
N ARG A 327 -15.64 14.24 11.26
CA ARG A 327 -14.71 13.61 10.31
C ARG A 327 -14.54 14.42 9.01
N ARG A 328 -15.60 15.09 8.53
CA ARG A 328 -15.57 15.87 7.28
C ARG A 328 -14.96 17.26 7.43
N ILE A 329 -15.24 17.97 8.53
CA ILE A 329 -14.75 19.34 8.75
C ILE A 329 -13.22 19.36 8.83
N MET A 330 -12.63 18.48 9.63
CA MET A 330 -11.18 18.38 9.82
C MET A 330 -10.42 18.12 8.51
N ARG A 331 -11.04 17.36 7.59
CA ARG A 331 -10.46 17.04 6.28
C ARG A 331 -10.51 18.22 5.31
N PHE A 332 -11.66 18.88 5.19
CA PHE A 332 -11.86 19.97 4.23
C PHE A 332 -10.94 21.18 4.47
N GLN A 333 -10.75 21.57 5.73
CA GLN A 333 -9.87 22.69 6.09
C GLN A 333 -8.40 22.39 5.79
N ALA A 334 -7.94 21.17 6.09
CA ALA A 334 -6.57 20.73 5.82
C ALA A 334 -6.26 20.65 4.32
N ASP A 335 -7.25 20.32 3.48
CA ASP A 335 -7.07 20.19 2.04
C ASP A 335 -7.03 21.55 1.33
N LEU A 336 -7.90 22.50 1.71
CA LEU A 336 -7.83 23.88 1.21
C LEU A 336 -6.50 24.56 1.60
N HIS A 337 -6.12 24.52 2.88
CA HIS A 337 -4.88 25.16 3.35
C HIS A 337 -3.64 24.64 2.60
N ARG A 338 -3.56 23.33 2.36
CA ARG A 338 -2.49 22.71 1.57
C ARG A 338 -2.51 23.12 0.10
N LEU A 339 -3.67 23.44 -0.48
CA LEU A 339 -3.76 23.89 -1.87
C LEU A 339 -3.23 25.33 -2.03
N ARG A 340 -3.60 26.27 -1.15
CA ARG A 340 -3.11 27.66 -1.19
C ARG A 340 -1.60 27.74 -1.02
N ASN A 341 -1.04 27.03 -0.03
CA ASN A 341 0.39 27.08 0.28
C ASN A 341 1.28 26.44 -0.81
N ARG A 342 0.69 25.77 -1.80
CA ARG A 342 1.39 25.15 -2.95
C ARG A 342 1.27 25.95 -4.25
N LEU A 343 0.58 27.09 -4.24
CA LEU A 343 0.60 28.03 -5.36
C LEU A 343 1.92 28.81 -5.33
N ALA A 344 2.71 28.74 -6.40
CA ALA A 344 3.90 29.55 -6.59
C ALA A 344 3.56 31.05 -6.44
N PRO A 345 4.46 31.92 -5.93
CA PRO A 345 4.15 33.33 -5.68
C PRO A 345 3.60 34.10 -6.90
N SER A 346 4.06 33.78 -8.11
CA SER A 346 3.54 34.33 -9.38
C SER A 346 2.10 33.90 -9.71
N ASN A 347 1.61 32.84 -9.07
CA ASN A 347 0.28 32.24 -9.23
C ASN A 347 -0.60 32.50 -7.98
N GLN A 348 -0.29 33.54 -7.20
CA GLN A 348 -1.10 33.98 -6.07
C GLN A 348 -1.77 35.31 -6.40
N TYR A 349 -3.03 35.44 -5.99
CA TYR A 349 -3.81 36.67 -6.13
C TYR A 349 -3.87 37.43 -4.80
N PRO A 350 -3.64 38.76 -4.77
CA PRO A 350 -3.29 39.63 -5.89
C PRO A 350 -1.87 39.37 -6.43
N PRO A 351 -1.63 39.54 -7.75
CA PRO A 351 -0.28 39.41 -8.31
C PRO A 351 0.63 40.56 -7.86
N ALA A 352 1.93 40.30 -7.74
CA ALA A 352 2.91 41.28 -7.25
C ALA A 352 3.10 42.49 -8.19
N ASN A 353 3.06 42.28 -9.51
CA ASN A 353 2.94 43.35 -10.50
C ASN A 353 1.84 42.99 -11.53
N PRO A 354 0.69 43.66 -11.55
CA PRO A 354 -0.40 43.38 -12.49
C PRO A 354 -0.05 43.58 -13.96
N GLN A 355 0.95 44.42 -14.27
CA GLN A 355 1.37 44.74 -15.65
C GLN A 355 2.28 43.66 -16.26
N ASP A 356 3.02 42.92 -15.42
CA ASP A 356 3.89 41.82 -15.85
C ASP A 356 3.13 40.48 -15.92
N LEU A 357 1.89 40.42 -15.41
CA LEU A 357 1.10 39.19 -15.37
C LEU A 357 0.35 38.97 -16.69
N HIS A 358 0.60 37.84 -17.35
CA HIS A 358 -0.26 37.37 -18.42
C HIS A 358 -1.60 36.82 -17.86
N TRP A 359 -2.66 37.63 -17.95
CA TRP A 359 -4.01 37.30 -17.47
C TRP A 359 -4.68 36.20 -18.30
N HIS A 360 -4.25 34.97 -18.08
CA HIS A 360 -4.83 33.78 -18.72
C HIS A 360 -6.15 33.37 -18.04
N PRO A 361 -7.20 32.95 -18.79
CA PRO A 361 -8.49 32.53 -18.23
C PRO A 361 -8.41 31.56 -17.06
N ARG A 362 -7.53 30.54 -17.14
CA ARG A 362 -7.28 29.57 -16.05
C ARG A 362 -6.87 30.21 -14.73
N TYR A 363 -6.13 31.32 -14.75
CA TYR A 363 -5.72 32.04 -13.55
C TYR A 363 -6.92 32.74 -12.89
N ALA A 364 -7.75 33.42 -13.70
CA ALA A 364 -8.98 34.02 -13.23
C ALA A 364 -9.95 32.95 -12.67
N THR A 365 -10.22 31.88 -13.42
CA THR A 365 -11.08 30.76 -12.96
C THR A 365 -10.56 30.15 -11.66
N LEU A 366 -9.26 29.84 -11.55
CA LEU A 366 -8.65 29.26 -10.34
C LEU A 366 -8.93 30.11 -9.09
N HIS A 367 -8.66 31.43 -9.17
CA HIS A 367 -8.87 32.31 -8.03
C HIS A 367 -10.36 32.59 -7.76
N MET A 368 -11.19 32.73 -8.80
CA MET A 368 -12.65 32.83 -8.65
C MET A 368 -13.22 31.59 -7.96
N SER A 369 -12.85 30.38 -8.37
CA SER A 369 -13.25 29.12 -7.72
C SER A 369 -12.73 29.00 -6.29
N TRP A 370 -11.48 29.41 -6.03
CA TRP A 370 -10.91 29.43 -4.68
C TRP A 370 -11.71 30.33 -3.72
N HIS A 371 -12.02 31.56 -4.15
CA HIS A 371 -12.87 32.46 -3.38
C HIS A 371 -14.31 31.95 -3.29
N GLN A 372 -14.84 31.29 -4.33
CA GLN A 372 -16.16 30.67 -4.32
C GLN A 372 -16.26 29.56 -3.26
N CYS A 373 -15.23 28.73 -3.07
CA CYS A 373 -15.21 27.74 -1.97
C CYS A 373 -15.33 28.38 -0.57
N HIS A 374 -14.85 29.62 -0.39
CA HIS A 374 -14.97 30.35 0.87
C HIS A 374 -16.32 31.07 1.00
N CYS A 375 -16.85 31.63 -0.09
CA CYS A 375 -18.24 32.09 -0.16
C CYS A 375 -19.20 30.96 0.21
N ASP A 376 -18.98 29.75 -0.32
CA ASP A 376 -19.78 28.57 -0.08
C ASP A 376 -19.71 28.09 1.37
N LEU A 377 -18.55 28.22 2.02
CA LEU A 377 -18.33 27.90 3.42
C LEU A 377 -18.98 28.90 4.37
N TYR A 378 -18.98 30.20 4.05
CA TYR A 378 -19.46 31.26 4.95
C TYR A 378 -20.90 31.72 4.68
N ARG A 379 -21.46 31.54 3.47
CA ARG A 379 -22.84 31.95 3.14
C ARG A 379 -23.90 31.30 4.02
N ILE A 380 -23.59 30.13 4.60
CA ILE A 380 -24.49 29.40 5.50
C ILE A 380 -24.82 30.19 6.78
N PHE A 381 -24.01 31.19 7.13
CA PHE A 381 -24.22 32.06 8.31
C PHE A 381 -24.87 33.42 7.95
N LEU A 382 -25.21 33.67 6.68
CA LEU A 382 -25.85 34.91 6.25
C LEU A 382 -27.36 34.89 6.54
N ILE A 383 -27.76 35.40 7.70
CA ILE A 383 -29.16 35.48 8.13
C ILE A 383 -30.05 36.11 7.04
N GLY A 384 -30.98 35.33 6.49
CA GLY A 384 -31.95 35.77 5.48
C GLY A 384 -31.55 35.52 4.03
N TYR A 385 -30.38 34.96 3.76
CA TYR A 385 -29.99 34.56 2.41
C TYR A 385 -30.65 33.21 2.03
N PRO A 386 -31.19 33.01 0.81
CA PRO A 386 -31.93 31.78 0.48
C PRO A 386 -31.15 30.46 0.60
N GLU A 387 -29.82 30.54 0.62
CA GLU A 387 -28.90 29.39 0.74
C GLU A 387 -28.27 29.30 2.15
N SER A 388 -28.83 30.00 3.15
CA SER A 388 -28.32 30.03 4.53
C SER A 388 -28.89 28.92 5.42
N SER A 389 -28.27 28.74 6.59
CA SER A 389 -28.86 27.96 7.70
C SER A 389 -30.08 28.68 8.30
N PRO A 390 -31.00 27.95 8.96
CA PRO A 390 -32.18 28.54 9.59
C PRO A 390 -31.84 29.63 10.62
N HIS A 391 -32.63 30.71 10.64
CA HIS A 391 -32.43 31.91 11.46
C HIS A 391 -32.07 31.61 12.93
N ALA A 392 -32.89 30.78 13.59
CA ALA A 392 -32.76 30.40 14.99
C ALA A 392 -31.49 29.59 15.33
N ALA A 393 -30.77 29.05 14.33
CA ALA A 393 -29.47 28.41 14.51
C ALA A 393 -28.34 29.44 14.54
N VAL A 394 -28.43 30.49 13.71
CA VAL A 394 -27.40 31.54 13.57
C VAL A 394 -27.54 32.62 14.67
N GLU A 395 -28.75 32.84 15.21
CA GLU A 395 -28.97 33.73 16.36
C GLU A 395 -28.27 33.28 17.65
N ARG A 396 -27.95 31.98 17.78
CA ARG A 396 -27.25 31.42 18.96
C ARG A 396 -25.76 31.77 19.01
N MET A 397 -25.19 32.24 17.91
CA MET A 397 -23.83 32.79 17.87
C MET A 397 -23.78 34.15 18.59
N THR A 398 -22.60 34.64 18.93
CA THR A 398 -22.45 36.03 19.37
C THR A 398 -22.63 37.00 18.19
N SER A 399 -23.00 38.25 18.46
CA SER A 399 -23.12 39.28 17.42
C SER A 399 -21.77 39.56 16.74
N SER A 400 -20.66 39.43 17.47
CA SER A 400 -19.28 39.50 16.94
C SER A 400 -18.96 38.36 15.97
N GLU A 401 -19.30 37.11 16.30
CA GLU A 401 -19.05 35.98 15.39
C GLU A 401 -19.92 36.08 14.13
N ARG A 402 -21.19 36.48 14.24
CA ARG A 402 -22.05 36.74 13.07
C ARG A 402 -21.46 37.81 12.16
N ALA A 403 -20.98 38.92 12.73
CA ALA A 403 -20.34 39.99 11.98
C ALA A 403 -19.10 39.45 11.24
N LEU A 404 -18.25 38.67 11.91
CA LEU A 404 -17.06 38.05 11.31
C LEU A 404 -17.37 37.07 10.17
N MET A 405 -18.40 36.21 10.31
CA MET A 405 -18.78 35.30 9.21
C MET A 405 -19.35 36.05 8.02
N LYS A 406 -20.15 37.09 8.27
CA LYS A 406 -20.71 37.98 7.24
C LYS A 406 -19.59 38.72 6.49
N GLU A 407 -18.65 39.30 7.23
CA GLU A 407 -17.48 40.00 6.71
C GLU A 407 -16.62 39.07 5.84
N ARG A 408 -16.28 37.87 6.35
CA ARG A 408 -15.50 36.88 5.57
C ARG A 408 -16.26 36.45 4.30
N CYS A 409 -17.56 36.18 4.37
CA CYS A 409 -18.34 35.80 3.19
C CYS A 409 -18.37 36.89 2.11
N LEU A 410 -18.68 38.14 2.51
CA LEU A 410 -18.77 39.26 1.58
C LEU A 410 -17.38 39.64 1.03
N GLY A 411 -16.35 39.63 1.87
CA GLY A 411 -14.96 39.86 1.46
C GLY A 411 -14.49 38.88 0.38
N HIS A 412 -14.78 37.57 0.52
CA HIS A 412 -14.46 36.61 -0.54
C HIS A 412 -15.29 36.84 -1.82
N ALA A 413 -16.58 37.21 -1.73
CA ALA A 413 -17.40 37.53 -2.90
C ALA A 413 -16.88 38.78 -3.63
N GLU A 414 -16.42 39.79 -2.90
CA GLU A 414 -15.80 40.98 -3.48
C GLU A 414 -14.48 40.67 -4.19
N GLN A 415 -13.67 39.72 -3.70
CA GLN A 415 -12.48 39.28 -4.43
C GLN A 415 -12.82 38.54 -5.73
N ILE A 416 -13.92 37.78 -5.81
CA ILE A 416 -14.37 37.18 -7.10
C ILE A 416 -14.63 38.27 -8.13
N VAL A 417 -15.34 39.34 -7.74
CA VAL A 417 -15.59 40.49 -8.63
C VAL A 417 -14.31 41.24 -8.96
N LYS A 418 -13.36 41.34 -8.02
CA LYS A 418 -12.07 42.00 -8.25
C LYS A 418 -11.21 41.22 -9.24
N VAL A 419 -11.05 39.90 -9.07
CA VAL A 419 -10.36 39.00 -10.02
C VAL A 419 -10.97 39.12 -11.42
N LEU A 420 -12.30 39.18 -11.50
CA LEU A 420 -13.03 39.32 -12.77
C LEU A 420 -12.82 40.71 -13.40
N SER A 421 -12.84 41.78 -12.60
CA SER A 421 -12.57 43.15 -13.04
C SER A 421 -11.14 43.29 -13.59
N ASP A 422 -10.15 42.77 -12.86
CA ASP A 422 -8.75 42.80 -13.27
C ASP A 422 -8.56 42.01 -14.58
N PHE A 423 -9.16 40.81 -14.68
CA PHE A 423 -9.14 40.03 -15.92
C PHE A 423 -9.76 40.79 -17.10
N VAL A 424 -10.88 41.48 -16.92
CA VAL A 424 -11.51 42.28 -18.00
C VAL A 424 -10.66 43.50 -18.39
N HIS A 425 -9.93 44.10 -17.44
CA HIS A 425 -9.08 45.27 -17.68
C HIS A 425 -7.77 44.93 -18.40
N TYR A 426 -7.16 43.78 -18.07
CA TYR A 426 -5.83 43.38 -18.56
C TYR A 426 -5.84 42.25 -19.62
N LYS A 427 -7.02 41.78 -20.09
CA LYS A 427 -7.10 40.77 -21.16
C LYS A 427 -6.57 41.28 -22.51
N ALA A 428 -5.86 40.43 -23.23
CA ALA A 428 -5.74 40.56 -24.70
C ALA A 428 -7.09 40.23 -25.38
N GLU A 429 -7.34 40.82 -26.55
CA GLU A 429 -8.64 40.85 -27.26
C GLU A 429 -9.26 39.48 -27.63
N GLN A 430 -8.53 38.36 -27.46
CA GLN A 430 -8.94 37.02 -27.92
C GLN A 430 -9.26 35.98 -26.82
N HIS A 431 -9.12 36.32 -25.54
CA HIS A 431 -9.34 35.33 -24.46
C HIS A 431 -10.82 35.07 -24.15
N MET A 432 -11.20 33.81 -23.97
CA MET A 432 -12.54 33.38 -23.51
C MET A 432 -12.51 32.84 -22.07
N LEU A 433 -13.65 32.85 -21.37
CA LEU A 433 -13.78 32.27 -20.02
C LEU A 433 -14.46 30.88 -20.06
N GLU A 434 -14.18 30.05 -19.07
CA GLU A 434 -14.84 28.75 -18.87
C GLU A 434 -16.18 28.92 -18.14
N PHE A 435 -17.11 27.97 -18.31
CA PHE A 435 -18.46 28.05 -17.73
C PHE A 435 -18.47 28.25 -16.20
N ASP A 436 -17.49 27.69 -15.48
CA ASP A 436 -17.37 27.84 -14.03
C ASP A 436 -17.11 29.30 -13.60
N ALA A 437 -16.46 30.12 -14.44
CA ALA A 437 -16.28 31.54 -14.15
C ALA A 437 -17.62 32.31 -14.21
N ALA A 438 -18.55 31.92 -15.11
CA ALA A 438 -19.90 32.48 -15.14
C ALA A 438 -20.72 32.08 -13.90
N VAL A 439 -20.56 30.84 -13.42
CA VAL A 439 -21.18 30.35 -12.18
C VAL A 439 -20.65 31.14 -10.96
N CYS A 440 -19.33 31.33 -10.85
CA CYS A 440 -18.72 32.11 -9.77
C CYS A 440 -19.18 33.59 -9.81
N ALA A 441 -19.21 34.21 -10.99
CA ALA A 441 -19.68 35.60 -11.17
C ALA A 441 -21.16 35.77 -10.77
N TYR A 442 -22.01 34.80 -11.13
CA TYR A 442 -23.43 34.76 -10.76
C TYR A 442 -23.64 34.67 -9.24
N HIS A 443 -22.93 33.77 -8.56
CA HIS A 443 -23.03 33.63 -7.10
C HIS A 443 -22.46 34.83 -6.35
N ALA A 444 -21.31 35.36 -6.77
CA ALA A 444 -20.70 36.55 -6.16
C ALA A 444 -21.61 37.78 -6.23
N ALA A 445 -22.22 38.04 -7.40
CA ALA A 445 -23.12 39.18 -7.58
C ALA A 445 -24.37 39.10 -6.68
N ARG A 446 -24.94 37.90 -6.51
CA ARG A 446 -26.08 37.69 -5.58
C ARG A 446 -25.71 37.93 -4.12
N LEU A 447 -24.53 37.49 -3.69
CA LEU A 447 -24.03 37.72 -2.32
C LEU A 447 -23.74 39.20 -2.06
N ILE A 448 -23.13 39.92 -3.02
CA ILE A 448 -22.82 41.36 -2.89
C ILE A 448 -24.09 42.21 -2.83
N LEU A 449 -25.08 41.94 -3.69
CA LEU A 449 -26.38 42.64 -3.63
C LEU A 449 -27.07 42.41 -2.27
N PHE A 450 -27.08 41.15 -1.79
CA PHE A 450 -27.63 40.81 -0.47
C PHE A 450 -26.92 41.54 0.68
N GLY A 451 -25.60 41.71 0.61
CA GLY A 451 -24.80 42.41 1.62
C GLY A 451 -25.24 43.86 1.90
N THR A 452 -25.92 44.52 0.95
CA THR A 452 -26.42 45.90 1.12
C THR A 452 -27.60 46.06 2.09
N TYR A 453 -28.24 44.95 2.50
CA TYR A 453 -29.59 44.97 3.06
C TYR A 453 -29.65 44.89 4.61
N THR A 454 -28.52 45.05 5.32
CA THR A 454 -28.38 44.55 6.71
C THR A 454 -27.82 45.57 7.72
N GLU A 455 -28.73 46.40 8.21
CA GLU A 455 -28.73 47.24 9.45
C GLU A 455 -27.62 48.30 9.66
N ARG A 456 -27.83 49.17 10.66
CA ARG A 456 -27.36 50.57 10.70
C ARG A 456 -25.92 50.81 11.18
N ASP A 457 -25.24 49.83 11.76
CA ASP A 457 -23.91 50.01 12.35
C ASP A 457 -22.83 49.23 11.57
N ASN A 458 -21.87 49.98 11.03
CA ASN A 458 -20.59 49.60 10.40
C ASN A 458 -20.55 48.96 8.99
N ALA A 459 -19.87 49.69 8.09
CA ALA A 459 -18.96 49.19 7.04
C ALA A 459 -19.50 48.28 5.91
N GLY A 460 -20.79 48.32 5.59
CA GLY A 460 -21.31 47.70 4.36
C GLY A 460 -20.93 48.45 3.07
N LEU A 461 -20.78 47.73 1.96
CA LEU A 461 -20.68 48.29 0.60
C LEU A 461 -21.87 49.23 0.30
N PRO A 462 -21.67 50.49 -0.15
CA PRO A 462 -22.75 51.37 -0.57
C PRO A 462 -23.59 50.74 -1.69
N MET A 463 -24.92 50.86 -1.62
CA MET A 463 -25.86 50.20 -2.54
C MET A 463 -25.55 50.49 -4.02
N GLN A 464 -25.17 51.73 -4.34
CA GLN A 464 -24.76 52.12 -5.70
C GLN A 464 -23.49 51.40 -6.18
N MET A 465 -22.55 51.13 -5.28
CA MET A 465 -21.31 50.39 -5.57
C MET A 465 -21.58 48.87 -5.71
N ALA A 466 -22.48 48.32 -4.91
CA ALA A 466 -22.93 46.93 -5.06
C ALA A 466 -23.68 46.69 -6.38
N ILE A 467 -24.55 47.62 -6.79
CA ILE A 467 -25.23 47.59 -8.10
C ILE A 467 -24.20 47.62 -9.24
N SER A 468 -23.17 48.47 -9.13
CA SER A 468 -22.08 48.54 -10.13
C SER A 468 -21.29 47.23 -10.20
N LYS A 469 -20.92 46.63 -9.06
CA LYS A 469 -20.23 45.33 -8.99
C LYS A 469 -21.07 44.20 -9.59
N ALA A 470 -22.38 44.17 -9.33
CA ALA A 470 -23.27 43.16 -9.91
C ALA A 470 -23.50 43.36 -11.42
N GLN A 471 -23.57 44.61 -11.89
CA GLN A 471 -23.66 44.94 -13.32
C GLN A 471 -22.42 44.42 -14.06
N LEU A 472 -21.21 44.61 -13.52
CA LEU A 472 -19.97 44.07 -14.10
C LEU A 472 -20.04 42.54 -14.31
N CYS A 473 -20.54 41.78 -13.33
CA CYS A 473 -20.73 40.34 -13.48
C CYS A 473 -21.74 39.98 -14.58
N LEU A 474 -22.85 40.72 -14.68
CA LEU A 474 -23.85 40.51 -15.72
C LEU A 474 -23.30 40.84 -17.12
N ASP A 475 -22.54 41.92 -17.24
CA ASP A 475 -21.94 42.36 -18.50
C ASP A 475 -20.93 41.32 -19.00
N VAL A 476 -20.13 40.73 -18.10
CA VAL A 476 -19.23 39.60 -18.41
C VAL A 476 -20.01 38.35 -18.83
N ILE A 477 -21.03 37.92 -18.08
CA ILE A 477 -21.84 36.75 -18.44
C ILE A 477 -22.47 36.93 -19.82
N THR A 478 -22.91 38.15 -20.13
CA THR A 478 -23.51 38.50 -21.43
C THR A 478 -22.46 38.52 -22.53
N GLN A 479 -21.31 39.18 -22.33
CA GLN A 479 -20.25 39.32 -23.34
C GLN A 479 -19.60 37.99 -23.71
N PHE A 480 -19.34 37.10 -22.74
CA PHE A 480 -18.54 35.89 -22.98
C PHE A 480 -19.36 34.62 -23.23
N PHE A 481 -20.66 34.59 -22.88
CA PHE A 481 -21.47 33.37 -22.89
C PHE A 481 -22.85 33.50 -23.57
N GLU A 482 -23.06 34.52 -24.39
CA GLU A 482 -24.34 34.77 -25.09
C GLU A 482 -24.89 33.54 -25.83
N PHE A 483 -23.99 32.73 -26.42
CA PHE A 483 -24.32 31.52 -27.19
C PHE A 483 -24.80 30.33 -26.34
N SER A 484 -24.67 30.35 -25.02
CA SER A 484 -24.88 29.17 -24.18
C SER A 484 -26.33 29.02 -23.70
N ALA A 485 -27.07 28.11 -24.33
CA ALA A 485 -28.40 27.69 -23.86
C ALA A 485 -28.39 27.16 -22.41
N HIS A 486 -27.25 26.63 -21.94
CA HIS A 486 -27.08 26.14 -20.57
C HIS A 486 -27.07 27.28 -19.53
N LEU A 487 -26.61 28.48 -19.88
CA LEU A 487 -26.47 29.63 -18.96
C LEU A 487 -27.60 30.66 -19.04
N GLN A 488 -28.49 30.60 -20.04
CA GLN A 488 -29.59 31.57 -20.18
C GLN A 488 -30.45 31.76 -18.92
N PRO A 489 -30.79 30.74 -18.12
CA PRO A 489 -31.55 30.94 -16.88
C PRO A 489 -30.82 31.80 -15.84
N MET A 490 -29.49 31.67 -15.72
CA MET A 490 -28.69 32.43 -14.74
C MET A 490 -28.67 33.92 -15.09
N ARG A 491 -28.53 34.26 -16.38
CA ARG A 491 -28.55 35.64 -16.87
C ARG A 491 -29.86 36.34 -16.55
N GLN A 492 -30.99 35.70 -16.85
CA GLN A 492 -32.33 36.25 -16.59
C GLN A 492 -32.62 36.50 -15.10
N ILE A 493 -32.08 35.67 -14.20
CA ILE A 493 -32.24 35.87 -12.75
C ILE A 493 -31.44 37.10 -12.29
N LEU A 494 -30.21 37.26 -12.79
CA LEU A 494 -29.31 38.35 -12.39
C LEU A 494 -29.80 39.72 -12.92
N GLU A 495 -30.29 39.79 -14.16
CA GLU A 495 -30.94 40.98 -14.74
C GLU A 495 -32.08 41.52 -13.86
N ARG A 496 -32.98 40.62 -13.42
CA ARG A 496 -34.12 40.98 -12.56
C ARG A 496 -33.65 41.50 -11.20
N ALA A 497 -32.68 40.82 -10.58
CA ALA A 497 -32.13 41.22 -9.28
C ALA A 497 -31.50 42.62 -9.33
N ILE A 498 -30.70 42.93 -10.35
CA ILE A 498 -30.07 44.25 -10.51
C ILE A 498 -31.13 45.35 -10.73
N GLN A 499 -32.13 45.10 -11.58
CA GLN A 499 -33.19 46.08 -11.86
C GLN A 499 -34.06 46.38 -10.62
N GLN A 500 -34.25 45.40 -9.75
CA GLN A 500 -34.93 45.57 -8.46
C GLN A 500 -34.13 46.47 -7.51
N HIS A 501 -32.81 46.27 -7.40
CA HIS A 501 -31.95 47.11 -6.55
C HIS A 501 -31.80 48.55 -7.07
N LYS A 502 -31.79 48.77 -8.39
CA LYS A 502 -31.81 50.13 -8.97
C LYS A 502 -33.05 50.93 -8.55
N ARG A 503 -34.23 50.32 -8.60
CA ARG A 503 -35.49 50.95 -8.14
C ARG A 503 -35.48 51.27 -6.65
N TRP A 504 -34.83 50.44 -5.83
CA TRP A 504 -34.70 50.67 -4.39
C TRP A 504 -33.77 51.85 -4.04
N LEU A 505 -32.76 52.12 -4.87
CA LEU A 505 -31.89 53.30 -4.72
C LEU A 505 -32.64 54.61 -5.01
N GLU A 506 -33.66 54.56 -5.87
CA GLU A 506 -34.50 55.70 -6.26
C GLU A 506 -35.68 55.93 -5.30
N SER A 507 -36.01 54.96 -4.43
CA SER A 507 -37.13 55.04 -3.50
C SER A 507 -36.69 55.32 -2.06
N SER A 508 -37.31 56.29 -1.40
CA SER A 508 -37.03 56.68 0.00
C SER A 508 -37.48 55.68 1.08
N ASP A 509 -37.85 54.45 0.71
CA ASP A 509 -38.34 53.41 1.62
C ASP A 509 -37.57 52.10 1.38
N HIS A 510 -36.83 51.65 2.39
CA HIS A 510 -35.88 50.53 2.29
C HIS A 510 -36.39 49.25 2.98
N ARG A 511 -37.68 48.92 2.85
CA ARG A 511 -38.26 47.73 3.50
C ARG A 511 -38.94 46.76 2.53
N ALA A 512 -38.37 45.54 2.54
CA ALA A 512 -38.83 44.26 1.97
C ALA A 512 -38.63 44.04 0.45
N VAL A 513 -38.02 42.89 0.10
CA VAL A 513 -38.74 41.66 -0.34
C VAL A 513 -37.70 40.57 -0.68
N ALA A 514 -37.91 39.35 -0.17
CA ALA A 514 -37.17 38.15 -0.57
C ALA A 514 -37.84 37.44 -1.77
N THR A 515 -37.05 36.76 -2.60
CA THR A 515 -37.45 36.22 -3.91
C THR A 515 -38.23 34.90 -3.84
N ALA A 516 -39.30 34.78 -4.65
CA ALA A 516 -39.97 33.50 -4.95
C ALA A 516 -39.42 32.85 -6.23
N ASP A 517 -39.36 31.51 -6.29
CA ASP A 517 -38.85 30.70 -7.41
C ASP A 517 -39.92 29.66 -7.87
N PRO A 518 -40.16 29.40 -9.17
CA PRO A 518 -41.49 28.93 -9.62
C PRO A 518 -41.80 27.41 -9.73
N ASN A 519 -41.00 26.43 -9.27
CA ASN A 519 -41.36 25.00 -9.47
C ASN A 519 -40.74 23.97 -8.47
N PRO A 520 -41.52 23.16 -7.68
CA PRO A 520 -40.97 22.57 -6.43
C PRO A 520 -40.88 21.02 -6.24
N HIS A 521 -41.48 20.14 -7.08
CA HIS A 521 -41.79 18.74 -6.67
C HIS A 521 -41.14 17.56 -7.47
N PRO A 522 -40.74 16.45 -6.80
CA PRO A 522 -40.10 15.25 -7.39
C PRO A 522 -41.08 14.08 -7.75
N PRO A 523 -40.66 13.08 -8.55
CA PRO A 523 -41.46 11.88 -8.85
C PRO A 523 -41.53 10.86 -7.69
N PRO A 524 -42.58 10.01 -7.61
CA PRO A 524 -42.83 9.14 -6.47
C PRO A 524 -41.80 8.01 -6.29
N GLY A 525 -41.47 7.71 -5.03
CA GLY A 525 -40.49 6.68 -4.64
C GLY A 525 -39.02 7.14 -4.63
N ILE A 526 -38.74 8.40 -4.98
CA ILE A 526 -37.41 9.02 -4.95
C ILE A 526 -37.47 10.24 -4.04
N SER A 527 -36.51 10.41 -3.13
CA SER A 527 -36.50 11.54 -2.22
C SER A 527 -36.27 12.88 -2.93
N ARG A 528 -36.72 13.98 -2.33
CA ARG A 528 -36.52 15.33 -2.86
C ARG A 528 -35.03 15.65 -3.08
N ASP A 529 -34.15 15.15 -2.22
CA ASP A 529 -32.71 15.33 -2.35
C ASP A 529 -32.05 14.41 -3.38
N ALA A 530 -32.57 13.20 -3.57
CA ALA A 530 -32.18 12.36 -4.69
C ALA A 530 -32.62 12.98 -6.03
N TYR A 531 -33.76 13.68 -6.06
CA TYR A 531 -34.21 14.47 -7.22
C TYR A 531 -33.37 15.75 -7.40
N MET A 532 -33.03 16.48 -6.34
CA MET A 532 -32.12 17.64 -6.42
C MET A 532 -30.70 17.23 -6.83
N ARG A 533 -30.20 16.08 -6.37
CA ARG A 533 -28.97 15.48 -6.92
C ARG A 533 -29.16 14.99 -8.35
N GLN A 534 -30.33 14.50 -8.77
CA GLN A 534 -30.59 14.22 -10.19
C GLN A 534 -30.63 15.50 -11.05
N ARG A 535 -31.04 16.65 -10.52
CA ARG A 535 -30.88 17.97 -11.19
C ARG A 535 -29.41 18.38 -11.32
N LEU A 536 -28.54 17.99 -10.38
CA LEU A 536 -27.09 18.23 -10.41
C LEU A 536 -26.28 17.10 -11.09
N ALA A 537 -26.91 15.96 -11.37
CA ALA A 537 -26.29 14.75 -11.91
C ALA A 537 -27.19 14.11 -12.98
N ILE A 538 -27.54 14.90 -14.00
CA ILE A 538 -28.39 14.53 -15.15
C ILE A 538 -27.72 13.42 -16.05
N HIS A 539 -26.62 12.80 -15.61
CA HIS A 539 -25.61 12.17 -16.50
C HIS A 539 -24.96 10.84 -16.01
N SER A 540 -25.59 9.98 -15.19
CA SER A 540 -24.93 8.78 -14.57
C SER A 540 -25.49 7.38 -14.95
N LEU A 541 -24.61 6.36 -14.99
CA LEU A 541 -24.82 5.01 -15.58
C LEU A 541 -25.20 3.86 -14.61
N LEU A 542 -25.18 4.06 -13.29
CA LEU A 542 -25.16 3.01 -12.25
C LEU A 542 -26.47 2.19 -12.05
N ARG A 543 -27.38 2.13 -13.03
CA ARG A 543 -28.81 1.80 -12.85
C ARG A 543 -29.20 0.35 -13.22
N GLN A 544 -28.33 -0.67 -13.07
CA GLN A 544 -28.42 -1.94 -13.84
C GLN A 544 -27.90 -3.29 -13.20
N SER A 545 -28.08 -3.65 -11.90
CA SER A 545 -27.63 -4.99 -11.39
C SER A 545 -28.31 -5.54 -10.12
N ASP A 546 -28.42 -6.88 -10.00
CA ASP A 546 -29.22 -7.62 -8.98
C ASP A 546 -28.48 -8.66 -8.08
N PHE A 547 -28.89 -8.82 -6.79
CA PHE A 547 -28.47 -9.85 -5.78
C PHE A 547 -29.59 -10.16 -4.72
N VAL A 548 -29.40 -11.10 -3.75
CA VAL A 548 -30.43 -11.68 -2.80
C VAL A 548 -30.13 -11.49 -1.27
N ASP A 549 -31.14 -11.48 -0.38
CA ASP A 549 -31.11 -11.12 1.08
C ASP A 549 -31.93 -12.10 2.00
N ASP A 550 -31.48 -12.39 3.25
CA ASP A 550 -32.05 -13.39 4.19
C ASP A 550 -32.79 -12.83 5.42
N SER A 551 -32.91 -11.51 5.55
CA SER A 551 -33.17 -10.83 6.84
C SER A 551 -34.52 -11.02 7.53
N ARG A 552 -35.43 -11.79 6.92
CA ARG A 552 -36.81 -11.95 7.41
C ARG A 552 -36.87 -12.72 8.74
N ASP A 553 -35.87 -13.55 9.02
CA ASP A 553 -35.86 -14.46 10.18
C ASP A 553 -35.49 -13.78 11.51
N ALA A 554 -35.16 -12.48 11.50
CA ALA A 554 -34.90 -11.70 12.71
C ALA A 554 -36.15 -11.52 13.59
N ALA A 555 -37.36 -11.50 13.01
CA ALA A 555 -38.63 -11.39 13.72
C ALA A 555 -39.76 -12.20 13.02
N PRO A 556 -40.49 -13.09 13.72
CA PRO A 556 -41.52 -13.96 13.11
C PRO A 556 -42.83 -13.24 12.77
N GLU A 557 -43.72 -13.92 12.03
CA GLU A 557 -45.05 -13.41 11.68
C GLU A 557 -46.12 -13.75 12.74
N PRO A 558 -46.97 -12.79 13.19
CA PRO A 558 -48.17 -13.09 13.96
C PRO A 558 -49.34 -13.52 13.06
N LEU A 559 -50.28 -14.27 13.63
CA LEU A 559 -51.43 -14.84 12.93
C LEU A 559 -52.61 -13.86 12.80
N ARG A 560 -53.00 -13.56 11.55
CA ARG A 560 -54.27 -12.94 11.06
C ARG A 560 -54.44 -11.40 11.23
N PRO A 561 -55.37 -10.76 10.48
CA PRO A 561 -55.87 -11.06 9.12
C PRO A 561 -55.76 -9.87 8.14
N LEU A 562 -55.92 -10.14 6.84
CA LEU A 562 -55.86 -9.16 5.74
C LEU A 562 -56.87 -8.00 5.88
N LEU A 563 -56.39 -6.77 5.72
CA LEU A 563 -57.20 -5.57 5.49
C LEU A 563 -56.50 -4.68 4.44
N ASN A 564 -57.08 -4.61 3.25
CA ASN A 564 -56.59 -3.78 2.15
C ASN A 564 -56.82 -2.29 2.45
N TRP A 565 -55.77 -1.48 2.33
CA TRP A 565 -55.89 -0.01 2.27
C TRP A 565 -55.48 0.50 0.89
N THR A 566 -56.48 0.67 0.02
CA THR A 566 -56.39 1.56 -1.15
C THR A 566 -56.76 2.96 -0.69
N VAL A 567 -55.83 3.92 -0.75
CA VAL A 567 -56.14 5.33 -0.46
C VAL A 567 -56.31 6.10 -1.76
N SER A 568 -57.50 6.67 -1.93
CA SER A 568 -57.87 7.57 -3.03
C SER A 568 -57.26 8.95 -2.83
N THR A 569 -57.00 9.63 -3.94
CA THR A 569 -56.76 11.08 -3.97
C THR A 569 -57.97 11.86 -3.49
N ASN A 570 -57.76 12.89 -2.66
CA ASN A 570 -58.46 14.18 -2.68
C ASN A 570 -57.77 15.17 -1.72
N ASP A 571 -57.74 16.44 -2.11
CA ASP A 571 -57.26 17.59 -1.32
C ASP A 571 -58.28 18.06 -0.24
N ASP A 572 -57.88 19.10 0.49
CA ASP A 572 -58.64 19.95 1.42
C ASP A 572 -58.99 19.38 2.82
N LEU A 573 -58.29 19.89 3.86
CA LEU A 573 -58.83 20.76 4.95
C LEU A 573 -57.94 20.79 6.23
N ILE A 574 -57.35 21.96 6.49
CA ILE A 574 -57.20 22.69 7.80
C ILE A 574 -56.96 21.89 9.11
N GLN A 575 -55.88 22.21 9.85
CA GLN A 575 -55.88 22.80 11.22
C GLN A 575 -54.49 22.81 11.90
N GLU A 576 -54.01 23.99 12.30
CA GLU A 576 -53.01 24.15 13.38
C GLU A 576 -53.68 23.97 14.75
N PRO A 577 -53.04 23.28 15.71
CA PRO A 577 -52.70 23.93 17.00
C PRO A 577 -51.47 23.31 17.71
N PRO A 578 -51.09 23.74 18.93
CA PRO A 578 -50.99 25.12 19.43
C PRO A 578 -49.59 25.43 20.02
N SER A 579 -49.33 26.70 20.33
CA SER A 579 -48.15 27.13 21.09
C SER A 579 -48.30 26.90 22.60
N GLU A 580 -47.42 26.09 23.20
CA GLU A 580 -46.89 26.22 24.57
C GLU A 580 -46.00 25.01 24.90
N TRP A 581 -44.79 25.22 25.45
CA TRP A 581 -44.17 24.40 26.50
C TRP A 581 -42.94 25.13 27.06
N ASP A 582 -43.08 25.61 28.30
CA ASP A 582 -42.04 26.24 29.11
C ASP A 582 -41.11 25.16 29.70
N TYR A 583 -39.80 25.44 29.74
CA TYR A 583 -38.82 24.65 30.51
C TYR A 583 -37.80 25.56 31.20
N ARG A 584 -38.24 26.26 32.25
CA ARG A 584 -37.36 26.64 33.36
C ARG A 584 -37.02 25.40 34.20
N GLY A 585 -35.75 24.97 34.25
CA GLY A 585 -35.39 23.83 35.09
C GLY A 585 -33.92 23.41 35.18
N VAL A 586 -33.15 24.10 36.03
CA VAL A 586 -32.06 23.53 36.87
C VAL A 586 -30.71 23.14 36.22
N VAL A 587 -29.77 24.09 36.37
CA VAL A 587 -28.37 23.95 36.85
C VAL A 587 -27.27 23.35 35.94
N ASP A 588 -26.41 24.28 35.51
CA ASP A 588 -24.99 24.17 35.14
C ASP A 588 -24.12 23.45 36.21
N PRO A 589 -23.27 22.50 35.79
CA PRO A 589 -21.91 22.52 36.30
C PRO A 589 -20.86 22.17 35.22
N LEU A 590 -20.20 23.18 34.65
CA LEU A 590 -18.80 23.10 34.20
C LEU A 590 -18.18 24.49 33.93
N ASN A 591 -18.11 25.30 34.98
CA ASN A 591 -17.38 26.57 34.97
C ASN A 591 -15.88 26.36 35.28
N GLU A 592 -15.14 25.74 34.35
CA GLU A 592 -13.66 25.72 34.36
C GLU A 592 -13.09 26.37 33.09
N ARG A 593 -12.74 27.66 33.22
CA ARG A 593 -11.78 28.43 32.40
C ARG A 593 -11.81 28.14 30.89
N ILE A 594 -12.78 28.77 30.21
CA ILE A 594 -12.69 29.04 28.77
C ILE A 594 -11.40 29.83 28.51
N SER A 595 -10.57 29.32 27.59
CA SER A 595 -9.38 30.02 27.11
C SER A 595 -9.76 31.36 26.49
N THR A 596 -9.07 32.44 26.87
CA THR A 596 -9.26 33.79 26.33
C THR A 596 -8.52 34.01 25.00
N GLU A 597 -8.14 32.95 24.30
CA GLU A 597 -7.54 33.05 22.96
C GLU A 597 -8.62 33.30 21.90
N PRO A 598 -8.50 34.36 21.07
CA PRO A 598 -9.29 34.45 19.86
C PRO A 598 -8.92 33.27 18.94
N ASN A 599 -9.89 32.84 18.11
CA ASN A 599 -9.77 31.78 17.11
C ASN A 599 -9.98 30.31 17.56
N LEU A 600 -10.67 30.05 18.67
CA LEU A 600 -11.18 28.71 19.01
C LEU A 600 -12.72 28.61 18.95
N PHE A 601 -13.25 27.64 18.19
CA PHE A 601 -14.65 27.21 18.28
C PHE A 601 -14.70 25.72 18.67
N CYS A 602 -15.35 25.39 19.79
CA CYS A 602 -15.44 24.02 20.32
C CYS A 602 -14.10 23.26 20.42
N GLY A 603 -13.01 23.94 20.77
CA GLY A 603 -11.67 23.34 20.87
C GLY A 603 -10.94 23.15 19.54
N ILE A 604 -11.48 23.67 18.43
CA ILE A 604 -10.87 23.64 17.11
C ILE A 604 -10.42 25.05 16.72
N GLN A 605 -9.17 25.17 16.29
CA GLN A 605 -8.58 26.44 15.86
C GLN A 605 -9.13 26.84 14.48
N TYR A 606 -9.69 28.04 14.35
CA TYR A 606 -10.35 28.55 13.14
C TYR A 606 -9.85 29.97 12.83
N GLY A 607 -9.24 30.14 11.66
CA GLY A 607 -8.67 31.42 11.24
C GLY A 607 -7.28 31.66 11.82
N LEU A 608 -6.28 31.70 10.94
CA LEU A 608 -5.06 32.45 11.21
C LEU A 608 -5.34 33.88 10.74
N ASP A 609 -5.36 34.84 11.66
CA ASP A 609 -5.52 36.24 11.30
C ASP A 609 -4.25 36.73 10.59
N LEU A 610 -4.39 37.08 9.31
CA LEU A 610 -3.39 37.86 8.60
C LEU A 610 -3.69 39.35 8.86
N PRO A 611 -2.75 40.13 9.42
CA PRO A 611 -3.00 41.54 9.68
C PRO A 611 -3.13 42.33 8.38
N GLY A 612 -4.21 43.11 8.29
CA GLY A 612 -4.34 44.37 7.55
C GLY A 612 -3.87 44.44 6.10
N TRP A 613 -4.82 44.52 5.17
CA TRP A 613 -4.55 45.16 3.87
C TRP A 613 -4.26 46.66 4.09
N PRO A 614 -3.18 47.24 3.53
CA PRO A 614 -2.80 48.61 3.84
C PRO A 614 -3.71 49.63 3.14
N GLY A 615 -4.31 50.52 3.94
CA GLY A 615 -4.81 51.82 3.51
C GLY A 615 -3.93 52.91 4.12
N GLU A 616 -3.20 53.62 3.26
CA GLU A 616 -2.51 54.90 3.47
C GLU A 616 -2.01 55.29 4.88
N GLY A 617 -0.69 55.18 5.07
CA GLY A 617 0.11 56.24 5.72
C GLY A 617 0.29 56.20 7.24
N ALA A 618 1.30 55.45 7.70
CA ALA A 618 2.23 55.90 8.75
C ALA A 618 3.53 55.05 8.74
N GLU A 619 4.62 55.72 9.13
CA GLU A 619 6.03 55.35 9.04
C GLU A 619 6.45 54.01 9.68
N GLU A 620 7.59 53.47 9.22
CA GLU A 620 8.26 52.30 9.82
C GLU A 620 8.60 52.48 11.30
N PRO A 621 8.72 51.35 12.03
CA PRO A 621 10.00 51.10 12.68
C PRO A 621 10.55 49.72 12.35
N SER A 622 11.45 49.67 11.37
CA SER A 622 12.44 48.61 11.26
C SER A 622 13.44 48.70 12.42
N ALA A 623 13.63 47.61 13.19
CA ALA A 623 14.83 47.37 14.02
C ALA A 623 14.82 46.08 14.88
N PHE A 624 13.65 45.54 15.26
CA PHE A 624 13.59 44.63 16.44
C PHE A 624 13.30 43.13 16.20
N ILE A 625 13.27 42.66 14.94
CA ILE A 625 13.07 41.23 14.61
C ILE A 625 14.14 40.74 13.61
N TRP A 626 15.41 40.98 13.94
CA TRP A 626 16.58 40.41 13.24
C TRP A 626 17.50 39.70 14.26
N GLY A 627 17.01 38.61 14.85
CA GLY A 627 17.78 37.87 15.86
C GLY A 627 17.24 36.53 16.33
N PHE A 628 16.10 36.04 15.82
CA PHE A 628 15.49 34.78 16.29
C PHE A 628 15.07 33.78 15.19
N GLU A 629 15.17 34.11 13.90
CA GLU A 629 14.76 33.20 12.82
C GLU A 629 15.89 32.34 12.22
N GLU A 630 17.17 32.67 12.43
CA GLU A 630 18.30 31.89 11.90
C GLU A 630 18.55 30.53 12.59
N GLN A 631 17.77 30.15 13.61
CA GLN A 631 17.98 28.89 14.36
C GLN A 631 16.85 27.84 14.27
N PHE A 632 15.77 28.09 13.51
CA PHE A 632 14.66 27.12 13.37
C PHE A 632 14.34 26.65 11.94
N MET A 633 15.10 27.07 10.93
CA MET A 633 15.10 26.43 9.61
C MET A 633 15.93 25.13 9.61
N ALA A 634 15.46 24.13 10.35
CA ALA A 634 15.99 22.78 10.28
C ALA A 634 15.58 22.16 8.92
N ARG A 635 16.56 22.01 8.01
CA ARG A 635 16.41 21.28 6.75
C ARG A 635 15.73 19.92 6.99
N ASP A 636 14.81 19.55 6.11
CA ASP A 636 14.13 18.24 6.11
C ASP A 636 15.16 17.11 6.26
N GLY A 637 15.15 16.42 7.40
CA GLY A 637 16.21 15.48 7.80
C GLY A 637 16.24 14.17 7.01
N ARG A 638 15.42 14.05 5.95
CA ARG A 638 15.30 12.89 5.09
C ARG A 638 16.43 12.85 4.05
N PRO A 639 17.03 11.68 3.77
CA PRO A 639 18.11 11.55 2.81
C PRO A 639 17.58 11.56 1.36
N ASN A 640 18.39 12.07 0.45
CA ASN A 640 18.28 11.77 -0.97
C ASN A 640 18.67 10.30 -1.23
N ILE A 641 18.22 9.73 -2.34
CA ILE A 641 18.52 8.35 -2.74
C ILE A 641 18.94 8.35 -4.21
N VAL A 642 20.17 7.91 -4.47
CA VAL A 642 20.65 7.57 -5.82
C VAL A 642 20.79 6.07 -5.92
N PHE A 643 20.00 5.46 -6.81
CA PHE A 643 20.04 4.04 -7.11
C PHE A 643 20.67 3.83 -8.49
N ILE A 644 21.94 3.44 -8.50
CA ILE A 644 22.68 3.10 -9.71
C ILE A 644 22.53 1.59 -9.96
N MET A 645 22.04 1.23 -11.14
CA MET A 645 21.89 -0.17 -11.53
C MET A 645 22.51 -0.43 -12.90
N ALA A 646 23.47 -1.35 -12.93
CA ALA A 646 23.97 -1.94 -14.15
C ALA A 646 23.03 -3.06 -14.65
N ASP A 647 23.24 -3.49 -15.88
CA ASP A 647 22.45 -4.50 -16.58
C ASP A 647 23.38 -5.64 -16.97
N ASP A 648 23.21 -6.82 -16.35
CA ASP A 648 24.12 -7.97 -16.47
C ASP A 648 25.54 -7.79 -15.85
N HIS A 649 25.71 -7.00 -14.79
CA HIS A 649 27.01 -6.88 -14.10
C HIS A 649 27.18 -7.92 -12.97
N ALA A 650 28.11 -8.87 -13.16
CA ALA A 650 28.44 -9.89 -12.15
C ALA A 650 29.19 -9.31 -10.93
N SER A 651 28.92 -9.87 -9.75
CA SER A 651 29.67 -9.55 -8.52
C SER A 651 31.18 -9.81 -8.68
N LYS A 652 31.55 -10.93 -9.31
CA LYS A 652 32.96 -11.34 -9.53
C LYS A 652 33.76 -10.36 -10.40
N SER A 653 33.13 -9.57 -11.26
CA SER A 653 33.81 -8.54 -12.04
C SER A 653 33.90 -7.17 -11.34
N ILE A 654 33.64 -7.08 -10.03
CA ILE A 654 33.89 -5.87 -9.22
C ILE A 654 35.04 -6.16 -8.27
N SER A 655 36.08 -5.31 -8.25
CA SER A 655 37.34 -5.63 -7.56
C SER A 655 37.18 -5.85 -6.06
N CYS A 656 36.29 -5.11 -5.39
CA CYS A 656 36.04 -5.32 -3.96
C CYS A 656 35.43 -6.68 -3.63
N TYR A 657 34.81 -7.41 -4.58
CA TYR A 657 34.31 -8.78 -4.35
C TYR A 657 35.43 -9.85 -4.46
N GLY A 658 36.63 -9.47 -4.92
CA GLY A 658 37.85 -10.24 -4.67
C GLY A 658 38.20 -11.36 -5.66
N ALA A 659 37.50 -11.50 -6.79
CA ALA A 659 37.86 -12.51 -7.80
C ALA A 659 39.14 -12.16 -8.60
N GLY A 660 39.56 -10.88 -8.60
CA GLY A 660 40.85 -10.44 -9.17
C GLY A 660 40.91 -10.33 -10.70
N ILE A 661 39.77 -10.30 -11.39
CA ILE A 661 39.67 -10.21 -12.86
C ILE A 661 39.41 -8.80 -13.41
N ASN A 662 39.08 -7.83 -12.54
CA ASN A 662 38.75 -6.45 -12.91
C ASN A 662 39.34 -5.47 -11.87
N HIS A 663 39.37 -4.17 -12.20
CA HIS A 663 39.74 -3.09 -11.30
C HIS A 663 38.71 -1.95 -11.42
N THR A 664 37.81 -1.85 -10.43
CA THR A 664 36.67 -0.93 -10.38
C THR A 664 36.81 0.03 -9.19
N PRO A 665 37.76 1.00 -9.24
CA PRO A 665 38.12 1.81 -8.09
C PRO A 665 36.98 2.66 -7.56
N ASN A 666 36.07 3.15 -8.42
CA ASN A 666 34.96 4.03 -8.02
C ASN A 666 33.78 3.25 -7.46
N ILE A 667 33.45 2.08 -8.01
CA ILE A 667 32.47 1.16 -7.40
C ILE A 667 33.02 0.67 -6.05
N ASP A 668 34.32 0.37 -5.96
CA ASP A 668 34.98 0.02 -4.70
C ASP A 668 34.96 1.15 -3.65
N ARG A 669 34.80 2.42 -4.04
CA ARG A 669 34.61 3.52 -3.08
C ARG A 669 33.33 3.34 -2.28
N LEU A 670 32.23 2.86 -2.89
CA LEU A 670 30.98 2.58 -2.17
C LEU A 670 31.15 1.51 -1.08
N ALA A 671 32.03 0.52 -1.29
CA ALA A 671 32.41 -0.42 -0.24
C ALA A 671 33.25 0.26 0.86
N LYS A 672 34.28 1.02 0.48
CA LYS A 672 35.24 1.66 1.40
C LYS A 672 34.62 2.75 2.26
N GLU A 673 33.68 3.52 1.69
CA GLU A 673 32.98 4.65 2.31
C GLU A 673 31.61 4.23 2.90
N GLY A 674 31.24 2.96 2.79
CA GLY A 674 29.93 2.43 3.16
C GLY A 674 29.97 0.93 3.50
N MET A 675 29.05 0.17 2.93
CA MET A 675 28.87 -1.26 3.18
C MET A 675 28.78 -2.07 1.88
N ARG A 676 29.38 -3.26 1.88
CA ARG A 676 29.21 -4.30 0.84
C ARG A 676 28.39 -5.47 1.38
N PHE A 677 27.36 -5.91 0.66
CA PHE A 677 26.68 -7.18 0.98
C PHE A 677 27.32 -8.34 0.21
N ASN A 678 27.61 -9.43 0.91
CA ASN A 678 28.05 -10.68 0.28
C ASN A 678 26.88 -11.51 -0.25
N HIS A 679 25.66 -11.26 0.25
CA HIS A 679 24.51 -12.14 0.06
C HIS A 679 23.26 -11.35 -0.35
N CYS A 680 23.34 -10.61 -1.47
CA CYS A 680 22.19 -10.02 -2.14
C CYS A 680 21.76 -10.90 -3.33
N TYR A 681 20.46 -11.17 -3.48
CA TYR A 681 19.94 -12.10 -4.49
C TYR A 681 18.74 -11.56 -5.27
N VAL A 682 18.67 -11.94 -6.55
CA VAL A 682 17.57 -11.60 -7.45
C VAL A 682 16.43 -12.61 -7.30
N THR A 683 15.16 -12.18 -7.21
CA THR A 683 14.04 -13.13 -7.10
C THR A 683 13.70 -13.86 -8.41
N ASN A 684 14.16 -13.36 -9.56
CA ASN A 684 14.01 -13.96 -10.89
C ASN A 684 15.14 -13.42 -11.79
N SER A 685 16.09 -14.27 -12.20
CA SER A 685 17.36 -13.87 -12.84
C SER A 685 17.22 -13.45 -14.31
N ILE A 686 16.38 -12.46 -14.60
CA ILE A 686 16.20 -11.87 -15.93
C ILE A 686 15.67 -10.42 -15.79
N CYS A 687 16.03 -9.54 -16.74
CA CYS A 687 15.94 -8.09 -16.57
C CYS A 687 14.52 -7.53 -16.30
N THR A 688 13.51 -7.82 -17.15
CA THR A 688 12.14 -7.29 -17.00
C THR A 688 11.53 -7.66 -15.62
N PRO A 689 11.54 -8.93 -15.19
CA PRO A 689 11.00 -9.33 -13.89
C PRO A 689 11.82 -8.82 -12.70
N SER A 690 13.15 -8.74 -12.79
CA SER A 690 13.97 -8.17 -11.71
C SER A 690 13.67 -6.68 -11.48
N ARG A 691 13.61 -5.90 -12.58
CA ARG A 691 13.27 -4.47 -12.55
C ARG A 691 11.88 -4.24 -11.95
N ALA A 692 10.91 -5.08 -12.28
CA ALA A 692 9.56 -5.04 -11.69
C ALA A 692 9.58 -5.37 -10.18
N ALA A 693 10.35 -6.38 -9.77
CA ALA A 693 10.46 -6.79 -8.37
C ALA A 693 11.08 -5.68 -7.50
N ILE A 694 12.14 -5.02 -7.99
CA ILE A 694 12.78 -3.86 -7.34
C ILE A 694 11.81 -2.68 -7.22
N LEU A 695 11.14 -2.32 -8.32
CA LEU A 695 10.28 -1.14 -8.40
C LEU A 695 8.99 -1.28 -7.56
N CYS A 696 8.41 -2.48 -7.50
CA CYS A 696 7.17 -2.75 -6.76
C CYS A 696 7.40 -3.31 -5.34
N GLY A 697 8.59 -3.84 -5.03
CA GLY A 697 8.83 -4.52 -3.75
C GLY A 697 8.05 -5.84 -3.60
N THR A 698 7.75 -6.52 -4.71
CA THR A 698 6.92 -7.74 -4.73
C THR A 698 7.47 -8.81 -5.68
N TYR A 699 7.15 -10.07 -5.39
CA TYR A 699 7.51 -11.18 -6.27
C TYR A 699 6.66 -11.17 -7.57
N ASN A 700 7.17 -11.80 -8.63
CA ASN A 700 6.63 -11.62 -9.98
C ASN A 700 5.22 -12.17 -10.22
N HIS A 701 4.76 -13.14 -9.42
CA HIS A 701 3.36 -13.58 -9.44
C HIS A 701 2.38 -12.55 -8.84
N VAL A 702 2.88 -11.55 -8.09
CA VAL A 702 2.08 -10.47 -7.51
C VAL A 702 2.10 -9.21 -8.37
N ASN A 703 3.25 -8.81 -8.93
CA ASN A 703 3.31 -7.69 -9.87
C ASN A 703 2.84 -8.03 -11.31
N GLY A 704 2.78 -9.33 -11.65
CA GLY A 704 2.30 -9.82 -12.95
C GLY A 704 3.33 -9.77 -14.08
N VAL A 705 4.56 -9.32 -13.82
CA VAL A 705 5.66 -9.23 -14.80
C VAL A 705 6.58 -10.44 -14.61
N MET A 706 6.29 -11.55 -15.28
CA MET A 706 6.95 -12.84 -15.04
C MET A 706 8.06 -13.14 -16.04
N THR A 707 7.94 -12.63 -17.26
CA THR A 707 8.84 -12.92 -18.39
C THR A 707 9.27 -11.65 -19.15
N LEU A 708 10.12 -11.80 -20.17
CA LEU A 708 10.50 -10.68 -21.05
C LEU A 708 9.32 -10.16 -21.89
N ASP A 709 8.35 -11.02 -22.21
CA ASP A 709 7.14 -10.73 -22.99
C ASP A 709 6.03 -10.03 -22.17
N ASP A 710 6.26 -9.82 -20.87
CA ASP A 710 5.35 -9.08 -20.00
C ASP A 710 5.74 -7.61 -19.91
N HIS A 711 4.75 -6.76 -19.66
CA HIS A 711 4.93 -5.33 -19.49
C HIS A 711 4.30 -4.89 -18.18
N ILE A 712 4.90 -3.90 -17.53
CA ILE A 712 4.33 -3.31 -16.32
C ILE A 712 3.04 -2.57 -16.69
N ASN A 713 2.00 -2.76 -15.90
CA ASN A 713 0.82 -1.92 -15.98
C ASN A 713 1.12 -0.61 -15.24
N LYS A 714 1.13 0.52 -15.94
CA LYS A 714 1.43 1.85 -15.37
C LYS A 714 0.58 2.23 -14.15
N HIS A 715 -0.55 1.57 -13.89
CA HIS A 715 -1.41 1.88 -12.76
C HIS A 715 -0.98 1.21 -11.45
N ILE A 716 -0.19 0.13 -11.49
CA ILE A 716 0.19 -0.59 -10.26
C ILE A 716 1.00 0.31 -9.31
N PRO A 717 0.79 0.23 -7.99
CA PRO A 717 1.54 1.02 -7.04
C PRO A 717 3.03 0.60 -7.08
N ASN A 718 3.92 1.57 -6.86
CA ASN A 718 5.37 1.37 -6.90
C ASN A 718 6.08 2.36 -5.97
N VAL A 719 7.34 2.08 -5.65
CA VAL A 719 8.08 2.88 -4.67
C VAL A 719 8.28 4.34 -5.09
N ALA A 720 8.47 4.62 -6.39
CA ALA A 720 8.59 5.98 -6.91
C ALA A 720 7.31 6.80 -6.65
N LYS A 721 6.13 6.23 -6.90
CA LYS A 721 4.82 6.85 -6.58
C LYS A 721 4.69 7.17 -5.09
N HIS A 722 5.13 6.27 -4.22
CA HIS A 722 5.08 6.47 -2.77
C HIS A 722 6.04 7.58 -2.33
N LEU A 723 7.29 7.57 -2.79
CA LEU A 723 8.28 8.61 -2.52
C LEU A 723 7.81 9.99 -3.02
N ARG A 724 7.32 10.06 -4.27
CA ARG A 724 6.74 11.28 -4.88
C ARG A 724 5.56 11.83 -4.07
N THR A 725 4.66 10.95 -3.65
CA THR A 725 3.52 11.33 -2.78
C THR A 725 3.99 11.81 -1.40
N GLY A 726 5.08 11.23 -0.89
CA GLY A 726 5.78 11.66 0.33
C GLY A 726 6.62 12.94 0.18
N GLY A 727 6.58 13.61 -0.98
CA GLY A 727 7.23 14.89 -1.22
C GLY A 727 8.58 14.84 -1.94
N TYR A 728 9.13 13.65 -2.20
CA TYR A 728 10.37 13.51 -2.97
C TYR A 728 10.19 14.04 -4.40
N GLN A 729 11.27 14.55 -4.99
CA GLN A 729 11.41 14.65 -6.43
C GLN A 729 11.91 13.31 -6.97
N THR A 730 11.40 12.87 -8.12
CA THR A 730 11.60 11.50 -8.58
C THR A 730 12.06 11.44 -10.04
N ALA A 731 13.14 10.71 -10.32
CA ALA A 731 13.70 10.56 -11.66
C ALA A 731 14.03 9.12 -12.03
N MET A 732 13.89 8.79 -13.32
CA MET A 732 14.27 7.52 -13.93
C MET A 732 15.00 7.77 -15.25
N VAL A 733 16.28 7.42 -15.33
CA VAL A 733 17.13 7.67 -16.49
C VAL A 733 17.78 6.36 -16.98
N GLY A 734 17.68 6.08 -18.28
CA GLY A 734 18.31 4.91 -18.92
C GLY A 734 17.39 3.69 -19.08
N LYS A 735 17.89 2.49 -18.80
CA LYS A 735 17.17 1.24 -19.13
C LYS A 735 15.92 1.03 -18.25
N TRP A 736 14.75 1.28 -18.83
CA TRP A 736 13.45 0.97 -18.24
C TRP A 736 13.12 -0.52 -18.36
N HIS A 737 13.00 -1.01 -19.60
CA HIS A 737 12.80 -2.43 -19.92
C HIS A 737 11.62 -3.07 -19.17
N LEU A 738 10.51 -2.33 -19.04
CA LEU A 738 9.26 -2.78 -18.41
C LEU A 738 8.07 -2.63 -19.38
N GLY A 739 8.33 -2.58 -20.68
CA GLY A 739 7.35 -2.26 -21.72
C GLY A 739 7.35 -0.79 -22.12
N GLU A 740 6.68 -0.51 -23.23
CA GLU A 740 6.71 0.78 -23.93
C GLU A 740 5.29 1.30 -24.20
N GLY A 741 5.21 2.55 -24.66
CA GLY A 741 3.95 3.21 -24.96
C GLY A 741 3.10 3.52 -23.73
N ILE A 742 1.92 4.08 -23.98
CA ILE A 742 1.16 4.78 -22.94
C ILE A 742 0.72 3.91 -21.76
N GLU A 743 0.59 2.58 -21.92
CA GLU A 743 0.16 1.67 -20.84
C GLU A 743 1.30 1.16 -19.95
N SER A 744 2.55 1.33 -20.37
CA SER A 744 3.75 0.80 -19.68
C SER A 744 4.87 1.82 -19.49
N GLN A 745 4.67 3.07 -19.91
CA GLN A 745 5.57 4.20 -19.64
C GLN A 745 5.88 4.37 -18.13
N PRO A 746 7.04 4.96 -17.77
CA PRO A 746 7.37 5.27 -16.39
C PRO A 746 6.30 6.13 -15.71
N THR A 747 5.92 5.75 -14.48
CA THR A 747 4.96 6.50 -13.66
C THR A 747 5.36 6.48 -12.20
N GLY A 748 5.10 7.58 -11.50
CA GLY A 748 5.66 7.85 -10.17
C GLY A 748 6.94 8.67 -10.20
N PHE A 749 7.42 9.03 -11.40
CA PHE A 749 8.56 9.93 -11.61
C PHE A 749 8.06 11.33 -12.03
N ASP A 750 8.76 12.38 -11.60
CA ASP A 750 8.62 13.76 -12.05
C ASP A 750 9.38 14.01 -13.36
N TYR A 751 10.50 13.32 -13.57
CA TYR A 751 11.27 13.29 -14.81
C TYR A 751 11.57 11.83 -15.21
N TRP A 752 11.51 11.52 -16.50
CA TRP A 752 12.03 10.25 -17.00
C TRP A 752 12.53 10.38 -18.43
N SER A 753 13.62 9.68 -18.73
CA SER A 753 14.22 9.58 -20.05
C SER A 753 14.78 8.17 -20.21
N VAL A 754 14.14 7.35 -21.04
CA VAL A 754 14.34 5.90 -21.01
C VAL A 754 14.63 5.28 -22.37
N LEU A 755 15.50 4.29 -22.38
CA LEU A 755 15.87 3.56 -23.59
C LEU A 755 14.70 2.68 -24.09
N PRO A 756 14.37 2.67 -25.40
CA PRO A 756 13.49 1.68 -26.00
C PRO A 756 14.16 0.31 -25.98
N GLY A 757 13.39 -0.73 -25.66
CA GLY A 757 13.84 -2.11 -25.60
C GLY A 757 15.13 -2.29 -24.79
N GLN A 758 16.15 -2.85 -25.42
CA GLN A 758 17.49 -3.03 -24.83
C GLN A 758 18.39 -1.78 -24.91
N GLY A 759 17.96 -0.74 -25.65
CA GLY A 759 18.79 0.41 -26.05
C GLY A 759 19.97 0.07 -26.97
N LEU A 760 20.56 1.09 -27.57
CA LEU A 760 21.83 0.99 -28.31
C LEU A 760 23.01 1.42 -27.42
N TYR A 761 24.24 1.05 -27.82
CA TYR A 761 25.47 1.51 -27.15
C TYR A 761 25.94 2.87 -27.66
N TRP A 762 25.76 3.10 -28.97
CA TRP A 762 26.17 4.30 -29.69
C TRP A 762 24.94 4.98 -30.27
N ASP A 763 24.94 6.31 -30.20
CA ASP A 763 23.85 7.19 -30.64
C ASP A 763 22.44 6.68 -30.20
N PRO A 764 22.25 6.39 -28.89
CA PRO A 764 21.02 5.83 -28.37
C PRO A 764 19.80 6.73 -28.56
N GLU A 765 18.68 6.11 -28.91
CA GLU A 765 17.36 6.69 -28.78
C GLU A 765 16.88 6.66 -27.32
N PHE A 766 16.18 7.70 -26.91
CA PHE A 766 15.49 7.83 -25.64
C PHE A 766 14.03 8.24 -25.87
N ILE A 767 13.11 7.57 -25.19
CA ILE A 767 11.71 7.97 -25.05
C ILE A 767 11.64 8.92 -23.85
N GLU A 768 11.08 10.11 -24.08
CA GLU A 768 10.78 11.13 -23.07
C GLU A 768 9.29 11.55 -23.17
N THR A 769 8.85 12.53 -22.36
CA THR A 769 7.43 12.94 -22.32
C THR A 769 6.96 13.72 -23.55
N ASP A 770 7.89 14.25 -24.34
CA ASP A 770 7.65 15.06 -25.54
C ASP A 770 7.94 14.31 -26.86
N GLY A 771 8.62 13.16 -26.81
CA GLY A 771 8.84 12.31 -27.98
C GLY A 771 10.00 11.31 -27.82
N GLU A 772 10.41 10.76 -28.97
CA GLU A 772 11.62 9.96 -29.14
C GLU A 772 12.75 10.87 -29.64
N HIS A 773 13.92 10.80 -28.99
CA HIS A 773 15.09 11.64 -29.29
C HIS A 773 16.34 10.77 -29.43
N VAL A 774 17.17 11.04 -30.43
CA VAL A 774 18.48 10.38 -30.60
C VAL A 774 19.56 11.26 -30.00
N GLU A 775 20.32 10.72 -29.04
CA GLU A 775 21.39 11.42 -28.33
C GLU A 775 22.76 10.95 -28.84
N PRO A 776 23.55 11.78 -29.55
CA PRO A 776 24.84 11.37 -30.08
C PRO A 776 25.87 11.03 -28.99
N GLY A 777 26.61 9.93 -29.17
CA GLY A 777 27.67 9.51 -28.25
C GLY A 777 27.45 8.14 -27.61
N TYR A 778 28.08 7.90 -26.46
CA TYR A 778 28.08 6.60 -25.79
C TYR A 778 27.07 6.55 -24.62
N VAL A 779 26.20 5.53 -24.63
CA VAL A 779 25.02 5.45 -23.76
C VAL A 779 25.31 5.51 -22.25
N THR A 780 26.44 4.98 -21.77
CA THR A 780 26.77 5.03 -20.34
C THR A 780 27.05 6.46 -19.89
N ASP A 781 27.78 7.22 -20.70
CA ASP A 781 28.10 8.63 -20.42
C ASP A 781 26.82 9.49 -20.49
N ILE A 782 26.00 9.31 -21.54
CA ILE A 782 24.74 10.06 -21.75
C ILE A 782 23.75 9.87 -20.59
N ILE A 783 23.60 8.63 -20.10
CA ILE A 783 22.73 8.33 -18.94
C ILE A 783 23.21 9.06 -17.69
N THR A 784 24.52 9.13 -17.46
CA THR A 784 25.11 9.87 -16.34
C THR A 784 24.99 11.37 -16.51
N ASP A 785 25.14 11.90 -17.73
CA ASP A 785 24.99 13.32 -18.04
C ASP A 785 23.55 13.79 -17.79
N LYS A 786 22.55 13.12 -18.38
CA LYS A 786 21.12 13.37 -18.10
C LYS A 786 20.79 13.25 -16.61
N SER A 787 21.39 12.28 -15.91
CA SER A 787 21.22 12.11 -14.46
C SER A 787 21.80 13.29 -13.66
N LEU A 788 23.03 13.71 -13.97
CA LEU A 788 23.71 14.82 -13.32
C LEU A 788 23.02 16.15 -13.60
N ASP A 789 22.57 16.38 -14.83
CA ASP A 789 21.87 17.60 -15.24
C ASP A 789 20.50 17.70 -14.56
N TRP A 790 19.77 16.59 -14.42
CA TRP A 790 18.58 16.57 -13.58
C TRP A 790 18.89 16.89 -12.11
N ILE A 791 19.94 16.31 -11.51
CA ILE A 791 20.32 16.64 -10.13
C ILE A 791 20.71 18.13 -9.99
N LYS A 792 21.36 18.75 -10.98
CA LYS A 792 21.71 20.18 -10.97
C LYS A 792 20.47 21.09 -11.02
N LEU A 793 19.46 20.69 -11.80
CA LEU A 793 18.23 21.47 -12.07
C LEU A 793 17.09 21.26 -11.05
N ARG A 794 17.17 20.22 -10.20
CA ARG A 794 16.16 19.91 -9.18
C ARG A 794 15.91 21.07 -8.21
N ASP A 795 14.72 21.10 -7.62
CA ASP A 795 14.41 21.91 -6.42
C ASP A 795 15.35 21.49 -5.28
N ARG A 796 16.17 22.42 -4.77
CA ARG A 796 17.19 22.11 -3.75
C ARG A 796 16.61 21.94 -2.34
N ASP A 797 15.37 22.37 -2.11
CA ASP A 797 14.71 22.35 -0.80
C ASP A 797 13.89 21.06 -0.55
N ARG A 798 13.84 20.15 -1.54
CA ARG A 798 13.15 18.86 -1.46
C ARG A 798 14.12 17.68 -1.64
N PRO A 799 13.96 16.59 -0.87
CA PRO A 799 14.75 15.37 -1.09
C PRO A 799 14.43 14.76 -2.46
N PHE A 800 15.38 14.02 -3.03
CA PHE A 800 15.20 13.39 -4.34
C PHE A 800 15.49 11.88 -4.35
N PHE A 801 14.85 11.18 -5.28
CA PHE A 801 15.08 9.77 -5.61
C PHE A 801 15.37 9.65 -7.11
N LEU A 802 16.57 9.20 -7.44
CA LEU A 802 17.04 8.98 -8.81
C LEU A 802 17.31 7.50 -9.04
N MET A 803 16.69 6.93 -10.07
CA MET A 803 17.06 5.63 -10.64
C MET A 803 17.93 5.89 -11.89
N CYS A 804 19.20 5.55 -11.80
CA CYS A 804 20.20 5.69 -12.87
C CYS A 804 20.55 4.28 -13.40
N HIS A 805 19.92 3.88 -14.50
CA HIS A 805 19.97 2.51 -14.99
C HIS A 805 20.78 2.40 -16.28
N HIS A 806 22.02 1.91 -16.20
CA HIS A 806 22.85 1.72 -17.38
C HIS A 806 22.40 0.51 -18.22
N LYS A 807 22.64 0.58 -19.53
CA LYS A 807 22.64 -0.57 -20.45
C LYS A 807 23.87 -1.46 -20.24
N ALA A 808 24.99 -0.86 -19.84
CA ALA A 808 26.23 -1.59 -19.63
C ALA A 808 26.15 -2.49 -18.38
N PRO A 809 26.81 -3.67 -18.36
CA PRO A 809 27.55 -4.31 -19.45
C PRO A 809 26.73 -5.38 -20.21
N HIS A 810 25.48 -5.12 -20.58
CA HIS A 810 24.67 -6.09 -21.34
C HIS A 810 25.26 -6.38 -22.73
N ARG A 811 24.99 -7.58 -23.23
CA ARG A 811 25.32 -8.02 -24.60
C ARG A 811 24.88 -6.97 -25.65
N SER A 812 25.67 -6.62 -26.67
CA SER A 812 26.87 -7.31 -27.20
C SER A 812 28.23 -6.72 -26.81
N TRP A 813 28.34 -6.12 -25.62
CA TRP A 813 29.62 -5.71 -25.01
C TRP A 813 30.46 -4.77 -25.88
N GLU A 814 29.80 -3.77 -26.45
CA GLU A 814 30.47 -2.71 -27.20
C GLU A 814 30.98 -1.70 -26.16
N CYS A 815 32.29 -1.65 -25.96
CA CYS A 815 32.92 -0.69 -25.06
C CYS A 815 33.11 0.67 -25.75
N ASP A 816 33.22 1.71 -24.94
CA ASP A 816 33.68 3.02 -25.39
C ASP A 816 35.07 2.92 -26.05
N GLU A 817 35.31 3.74 -27.06
CA GLU A 817 36.59 3.87 -27.77
C GLU A 817 37.74 4.11 -26.77
N LYS A 818 37.50 4.93 -25.73
CA LYS A 818 38.50 5.27 -24.70
C LYS A 818 38.96 4.06 -23.86
N HIS A 819 38.18 2.98 -23.84
CA HIS A 819 38.47 1.76 -23.07
C HIS A 819 39.02 0.60 -23.90
N LYS A 820 39.04 0.68 -25.24
CA LYS A 820 39.49 -0.43 -26.13
C LYS A 820 40.89 -0.97 -25.81
N GLN A 821 41.76 -0.14 -25.23
CA GLN A 821 43.15 -0.48 -24.93
C GLN A 821 43.35 -1.15 -23.56
N LEU A 822 42.29 -1.32 -22.75
CA LEU A 822 42.34 -2.04 -21.47
C LEU A 822 42.26 -3.56 -21.66
N TYR A 823 42.56 -4.34 -20.62
CA TYR A 823 42.42 -5.81 -20.62
C TYR A 823 43.06 -6.45 -21.88
N LYS A 824 44.37 -6.22 -22.08
CA LYS A 824 45.14 -6.84 -23.17
C LYS A 824 45.71 -8.20 -22.80
N ASP A 825 46.04 -8.38 -21.52
CA ASP A 825 46.52 -9.66 -21.00
C ASP A 825 45.39 -10.71 -20.97
N PRO A 826 45.70 -12.01 -21.08
CA PRO A 826 44.69 -13.07 -20.97
C PRO A 826 44.02 -13.09 -19.59
N VAL A 827 42.69 -13.13 -19.57
CA VAL A 827 41.89 -13.38 -18.38
C VAL A 827 42.01 -14.86 -18.01
N ARG A 828 42.15 -15.18 -16.72
CA ARG A 828 42.19 -16.59 -16.27
C ARG A 828 40.86 -17.28 -16.59
N LEU A 829 40.92 -18.43 -17.26
CA LEU A 829 39.74 -19.30 -17.45
C LEU A 829 39.24 -19.82 -16.09
N PRO A 830 37.93 -19.81 -15.83
CA PRO A 830 37.34 -20.50 -14.69
C PRO A 830 37.67 -22.00 -14.71
N ASP A 831 37.90 -22.59 -13.53
CA ASP A 831 38.19 -24.03 -13.41
C ASP A 831 36.99 -24.90 -13.86
N THR A 832 35.80 -24.30 -13.99
CA THR A 832 34.56 -24.90 -14.50
C THR A 832 34.27 -24.59 -15.98
N PHE A 833 35.20 -23.98 -16.73
CA PHE A 833 34.95 -23.61 -18.15
C PHE A 833 34.65 -24.81 -19.06
N SER A 834 35.26 -25.98 -18.80
CA SER A 834 35.09 -27.21 -19.58
C SER A 834 34.19 -28.25 -18.89
N ASP A 835 33.19 -27.79 -18.15
CA ASP A 835 32.31 -28.63 -17.35
C ASP A 835 31.33 -29.47 -18.21
N ASP A 836 31.15 -30.75 -17.86
CA ASP A 836 30.42 -31.75 -18.66
C ASP A 836 28.97 -31.99 -18.22
N TYR A 837 28.51 -31.27 -17.19
CA TYR A 837 27.15 -31.31 -16.64
C TYR A 837 26.71 -32.68 -16.11
N LYS A 838 27.61 -33.67 -15.92
CA LYS A 838 27.23 -35.06 -15.59
C LYS A 838 26.61 -35.24 -14.20
N ASN A 839 26.91 -34.33 -13.27
CA ASN A 839 26.51 -34.38 -11.85
C ASN A 839 25.40 -33.35 -11.52
N ARG A 840 24.75 -32.79 -12.54
CA ARG A 840 23.75 -31.72 -12.42
C ARG A 840 22.49 -32.06 -13.22
N ALA A 841 21.43 -31.27 -13.01
CA ALA A 841 20.17 -31.40 -13.72
C ALA A 841 20.35 -31.30 -15.24
N LYS A 842 19.52 -32.03 -15.98
CA LYS A 842 19.54 -32.05 -17.44
C LYS A 842 19.27 -30.67 -18.05
N ALA A 843 18.57 -29.79 -17.33
CA ALA A 843 18.39 -28.38 -17.70
C ALA A 843 19.72 -27.67 -17.99
N ALA A 844 20.74 -27.88 -17.16
CA ALA A 844 22.09 -27.33 -17.37
C ALA A 844 22.70 -27.81 -18.69
N LYS A 845 22.53 -29.09 -19.04
CA LYS A 845 23.04 -29.66 -20.29
C LYS A 845 22.27 -29.18 -21.53
N ILE A 846 21.02 -28.79 -21.40
CA ILE A 846 20.15 -28.36 -22.51
C ILE A 846 20.35 -26.88 -22.88
N ALA A 847 20.81 -26.05 -21.95
CA ALA A 847 21.03 -24.62 -22.17
C ALA A 847 21.95 -24.32 -23.36
N LYS A 848 21.55 -23.32 -24.15
CA LYS A 848 22.27 -22.76 -25.32
C LYS A 848 22.86 -21.40 -24.99
N MET A 849 23.74 -21.37 -24.00
CA MET A 849 24.42 -20.16 -23.53
C MET A 849 25.92 -20.41 -23.28
N ARG A 850 26.54 -21.35 -24.02
CA ARG A 850 27.96 -21.69 -23.86
C ARG A 850 28.84 -20.73 -24.65
N VAL A 851 29.90 -20.23 -24.02
CA VAL A 851 30.94 -19.40 -24.64
C VAL A 851 31.57 -20.10 -25.86
N ALA A 852 31.79 -21.41 -25.77
CA ALA A 852 32.38 -22.20 -26.84
C ALA A 852 31.44 -22.40 -28.06
N GLU A 853 30.12 -22.40 -27.88
CA GLU A 853 29.14 -22.85 -28.87
C GLU A 853 28.19 -21.74 -29.36
N ASP A 854 27.74 -20.87 -28.47
CA ASP A 854 26.55 -20.03 -28.68
C ASP A 854 26.81 -18.54 -28.93
N LEU A 855 28.06 -18.08 -28.82
CA LEU A 855 28.46 -16.69 -29.12
C LEU A 855 28.49 -16.38 -30.62
N THR A 856 28.09 -15.16 -30.97
CA THR A 856 28.02 -14.65 -32.36
C THR A 856 29.29 -13.93 -32.79
N TYR A 857 29.38 -13.65 -34.10
CA TYR A 857 30.44 -12.77 -34.62
C TYR A 857 30.37 -11.37 -33.97
N GLN A 858 29.17 -10.82 -33.77
CA GLN A 858 28.98 -9.49 -33.17
C GLN A 858 29.40 -9.46 -31.70
N ASP A 859 29.02 -10.46 -30.90
CA ASP A 859 29.41 -10.60 -29.49
C ASP A 859 30.92 -10.44 -29.27
N LEU A 860 31.70 -11.02 -30.18
CA LEU A 860 33.16 -11.04 -30.11
C LEU A 860 33.84 -9.91 -30.89
N GLY A 861 33.08 -8.98 -31.47
CA GLY A 861 33.62 -7.89 -32.30
C GLY A 861 34.36 -8.39 -33.54
N LEU A 862 33.79 -9.38 -34.23
CA LEU A 862 34.36 -10.03 -35.41
C LEU A 862 33.50 -9.75 -36.66
N VAL A 863 34.15 -9.75 -37.82
CA VAL A 863 33.46 -9.65 -39.12
C VAL A 863 32.70 -10.96 -39.41
N GLN A 864 31.41 -10.85 -39.72
CA GLN A 864 30.63 -11.95 -40.28
C GLN A 864 30.99 -12.12 -41.77
N PRO A 865 31.42 -13.31 -42.24
CA PRO A 865 31.99 -13.48 -43.58
C PRO A 865 30.96 -13.31 -44.71
N ASP A 866 31.44 -12.93 -45.90
CA ASP A 866 30.61 -12.82 -47.11
C ASP A 866 29.90 -14.14 -47.45
N GLY A 867 28.65 -14.02 -47.93
CA GLY A 867 27.72 -15.15 -47.98
C GLY A 867 27.13 -15.54 -46.62
N GLY A 868 27.32 -14.70 -45.59
CA GLY A 868 26.95 -14.88 -44.17
C GLY A 868 25.50 -15.19 -43.81
N ARG A 869 24.63 -15.49 -44.79
CA ARG A 869 23.37 -16.23 -44.55
C ARG A 869 23.56 -17.76 -44.50
N ARG A 870 24.78 -18.26 -44.74
CA ARG A 870 25.08 -19.72 -44.82
C ARG A 870 26.08 -20.23 -43.79
N VAL A 871 26.84 -19.37 -43.13
CA VAL A 871 27.91 -19.77 -42.19
C VAL A 871 27.47 -19.48 -40.75
N GLY A 872 27.35 -20.53 -39.93
CA GLY A 872 26.83 -20.43 -38.57
C GLY A 872 25.32 -20.60 -38.48
N GLU A 873 24.83 -21.02 -37.30
CA GLU A 873 23.40 -21.04 -37.02
C GLU A 873 22.88 -19.60 -36.86
N PRO A 874 21.72 -19.23 -37.43
CA PRO A 874 21.11 -17.93 -37.18
C PRO A 874 20.64 -17.85 -35.73
N VAL A 875 20.88 -16.72 -35.07
CA VAL A 875 20.20 -16.44 -33.79
C VAL A 875 18.77 -16.03 -34.11
N LEU A 876 17.81 -16.84 -33.66
CA LEU A 876 16.38 -16.57 -33.82
C LEU A 876 15.92 -15.53 -32.77
N GLN A 877 16.38 -14.30 -32.95
CA GLN A 877 15.87 -13.13 -32.24
C GLN A 877 14.62 -12.55 -32.94
N GLU A 878 14.10 -11.46 -32.37
CA GLU A 878 12.98 -10.68 -32.89
C GLU A 878 13.17 -10.24 -34.35
N LYS A 879 12.05 -9.84 -34.99
CA LYS A 879 11.94 -9.62 -36.44
C LYS A 879 13.07 -8.73 -36.98
N GLY A 880 14.03 -9.33 -37.70
CA GLY A 880 15.01 -8.60 -38.50
C GLY A 880 16.48 -8.90 -38.17
N ASN A 881 16.80 -9.58 -37.06
CA ASN A 881 18.20 -9.88 -36.75
C ASN A 881 18.82 -10.83 -37.82
N SER A 882 20.07 -10.54 -38.21
CA SER A 882 20.89 -11.29 -39.18
C SER A 882 22.15 -11.93 -38.58
N GLU A 883 22.35 -11.79 -37.26
CA GLU A 883 23.45 -12.38 -36.50
C GLU A 883 23.50 -13.90 -36.58
N ARG A 884 24.73 -14.43 -36.58
CA ARG A 884 25.01 -15.86 -36.55
C ARG A 884 26.00 -16.24 -35.48
N LYS A 885 25.78 -17.42 -34.89
CA LYS A 885 26.73 -18.10 -34.01
C LYS A 885 27.99 -18.44 -34.79
N ILE A 886 29.15 -18.27 -34.16
CA ILE A 886 30.43 -18.71 -34.75
C ILE A 886 30.42 -20.25 -34.77
N PRO A 887 30.52 -20.91 -35.94
CA PRO A 887 30.43 -22.36 -36.06
C PRO A 887 31.35 -23.11 -35.09
N VAL A 888 30.90 -24.26 -34.62
CA VAL A 888 31.75 -25.27 -33.96
C VAL A 888 32.11 -26.32 -35.02
N PRO A 889 33.38 -26.41 -35.45
CA PRO A 889 33.80 -27.36 -36.49
C PRO A 889 33.54 -28.82 -36.10
N GLY A 890 32.99 -29.61 -37.02
CA GLY A 890 32.82 -31.06 -36.82
C GLY A 890 34.13 -31.85 -36.95
N SER A 891 35.09 -31.35 -37.73
CA SER A 891 36.39 -31.99 -37.94
C SER A 891 37.57 -31.01 -37.81
N ILE A 892 38.79 -31.55 -37.69
CA ILE A 892 40.04 -30.77 -37.69
C ILE A 892 40.25 -30.07 -39.04
N ALA A 893 39.80 -30.66 -40.15
CA ALA A 893 39.89 -30.03 -41.47
C ALA A 893 39.00 -28.78 -41.55
N ASP A 894 37.76 -28.87 -41.03
CA ASP A 894 36.84 -27.73 -40.96
C ASP A 894 37.39 -26.64 -40.01
N LEU A 895 38.02 -27.03 -38.89
CA LEU A 895 38.65 -26.11 -37.95
C LEU A 895 39.78 -25.31 -38.61
N HIS A 896 40.68 -25.98 -39.34
CA HIS A 896 41.76 -25.31 -40.09
C HIS A 896 41.24 -24.39 -41.21
N SER A 897 39.98 -24.55 -41.63
CA SER A 897 39.33 -23.64 -42.59
C SER A 897 38.70 -22.40 -41.95
N ILE A 898 38.47 -22.39 -40.62
CA ILE A 898 37.95 -21.21 -39.92
C ILE A 898 39.01 -20.11 -39.91
N ARG A 899 38.59 -18.93 -40.39
CA ARG A 899 39.31 -17.67 -40.26
C ARG A 899 38.36 -16.66 -39.61
N LEU A 900 38.71 -16.21 -38.41
CA LEU A 900 37.98 -15.14 -37.73
C LEU A 900 38.74 -13.83 -37.92
N ILE A 901 38.04 -12.73 -38.18
CA ILE A 901 38.64 -11.44 -38.53
C ILE A 901 38.14 -10.40 -37.53
N ASP A 902 39.05 -9.66 -36.90
CA ASP A 902 38.69 -8.53 -36.05
C ASP A 902 37.98 -7.43 -36.85
N LYS A 903 36.90 -6.86 -36.30
CA LYS A 903 36.11 -5.82 -36.96
C LYS A 903 36.86 -4.47 -37.07
N ASP A 904 37.75 -4.18 -36.13
CA ASP A 904 38.36 -2.85 -35.98
C ASP A 904 39.69 -2.74 -36.73
N ASP A 905 40.56 -3.78 -36.67
CA ASP A 905 41.90 -3.75 -37.27
C ASP A 905 42.14 -4.78 -38.40
N GLY A 906 41.17 -5.68 -38.66
CA GLY A 906 41.27 -6.70 -39.71
C GLY A 906 42.23 -7.86 -39.38
N THR A 907 42.72 -7.98 -38.15
CA THR A 907 43.57 -9.10 -37.72
C THR A 907 42.87 -10.43 -37.94
N VAL A 908 43.57 -11.39 -38.56
CA VAL A 908 43.03 -12.72 -38.85
C VAL A 908 43.54 -13.76 -37.86
N PHE A 909 42.61 -14.45 -37.21
CA PHE A 909 42.86 -15.55 -36.29
C PHE A 909 42.54 -16.90 -36.93
N THR A 910 43.38 -17.90 -36.65
CA THR A 910 43.26 -19.29 -37.08
C THR A 910 43.61 -20.22 -35.92
N PHE A 911 43.08 -21.45 -35.91
CA PHE A 911 43.11 -22.33 -34.74
C PHE A 911 43.58 -23.75 -35.10
N ARG A 912 44.34 -24.38 -34.21
CA ARG A 912 44.88 -25.73 -34.33
C ARG A 912 44.09 -26.77 -33.54
N SER A 913 43.30 -26.33 -32.55
CA SER A 913 42.42 -27.19 -31.75
C SER A 913 41.11 -26.51 -31.36
N HIS A 914 40.08 -27.31 -31.08
CA HIS A 914 38.80 -26.80 -30.55
C HIS A 914 38.96 -26.08 -29.21
N ALA A 915 39.91 -26.50 -28.38
CA ALA A 915 40.23 -25.83 -27.12
C ALA A 915 40.76 -24.40 -27.35
N GLU A 916 41.66 -24.22 -28.31
CA GLU A 916 42.21 -22.91 -28.70
C GLU A 916 41.12 -21.97 -29.25
N LEU A 917 40.17 -22.50 -30.04
CA LEU A 917 39.00 -21.73 -30.48
C LEU A 917 38.08 -21.35 -29.31
N ALA A 918 37.81 -22.28 -28.38
CA ALA A 918 36.96 -22.02 -27.22
C ALA A 918 37.59 -20.99 -26.26
N GLU A 919 38.90 -21.11 -26.01
CA GLU A 919 39.69 -20.14 -25.24
C GLU A 919 39.71 -18.76 -25.94
N PHE A 920 39.93 -18.71 -27.26
CA PHE A 920 39.83 -17.45 -28.01
C PHE A 920 38.45 -16.78 -27.86
N LYS A 921 37.36 -17.56 -27.97
CA LYS A 921 35.99 -17.05 -27.74
C LYS A 921 35.84 -16.49 -26.32
N PHE A 922 36.35 -17.19 -25.32
CA PHE A 922 36.36 -16.74 -23.91
C PHE A 922 37.16 -15.45 -23.71
N GLN A 923 38.39 -15.37 -24.22
CA GLN A 923 39.22 -14.17 -24.09
C GLN A 923 38.55 -12.95 -24.74
N ARG A 924 38.02 -13.10 -25.96
CA ARG A 924 37.31 -12.02 -26.65
C ARG A 924 36.05 -11.56 -25.90
N TYR A 925 35.27 -12.51 -25.38
CA TYR A 925 34.09 -12.22 -24.56
C TYR A 925 34.48 -11.44 -23.29
N MET A 926 35.39 -11.99 -22.47
CA MET A 926 35.77 -11.38 -21.20
C MET A 926 36.45 -10.03 -21.37
N GLN A 927 37.34 -9.87 -22.34
CA GLN A 927 37.98 -8.58 -22.61
C GLN A 927 36.96 -7.51 -23.01
N ARG A 928 35.97 -7.84 -23.85
CA ARG A 928 34.91 -6.90 -24.24
C ARG A 928 34.01 -6.55 -23.05
N TYR A 929 33.57 -7.56 -22.29
CA TYR A 929 32.76 -7.39 -21.08
C TYR A 929 33.44 -6.45 -20.05
N LEU A 930 34.70 -6.72 -19.71
CA LEU A 930 35.48 -5.92 -18.74
C LEU A 930 35.76 -4.48 -19.25
N ARG A 931 36.03 -4.29 -20.54
CA ARG A 931 36.17 -2.94 -21.14
C ARG A 931 34.87 -2.16 -21.06
N THR A 932 33.72 -2.79 -21.31
CA THR A 932 32.40 -2.13 -21.16
C THR A 932 32.13 -1.74 -19.71
N ILE A 933 32.53 -2.55 -18.72
CA ILE A 933 32.39 -2.22 -17.29
C ILE A 933 33.17 -0.95 -16.89
N GLN A 934 34.33 -0.68 -17.50
CA GLN A 934 35.10 0.52 -17.17
C GLN A 934 34.27 1.81 -17.35
N SER A 935 33.41 1.87 -18.37
CA SER A 935 32.50 3.00 -18.56
C SER A 935 31.53 3.20 -17.40
N ILE A 936 31.14 2.14 -16.70
CA ILE A 936 30.26 2.23 -15.54
C ILE A 936 31.06 2.74 -14.33
N ASP A 937 32.28 2.22 -14.12
CA ASP A 937 33.12 2.67 -13.00
C ASP A 937 33.50 4.15 -13.13
N ASP A 938 33.94 4.58 -14.32
CA ASP A 938 34.24 5.98 -14.62
C ASP A 938 33.03 6.90 -14.31
N ASN A 939 31.82 6.49 -14.72
CA ASN A 939 30.61 7.27 -14.52
C ASN A 939 30.04 7.22 -13.09
N VAL A 940 30.23 6.12 -12.36
CA VAL A 940 30.02 6.07 -10.90
C VAL A 940 30.98 7.05 -10.22
N GLY A 941 32.23 7.13 -10.68
CA GLY A 941 33.22 8.13 -10.26
C GLY A 941 32.71 9.56 -10.44
N ARG A 942 32.31 9.93 -11.67
CA ARG A 942 31.74 11.25 -12.00
C ARG A 942 30.53 11.61 -11.13
N LEU A 943 29.64 10.65 -10.87
CA LEU A 943 28.46 10.87 -10.04
C LEU A 943 28.84 11.09 -8.58
N LEU A 944 29.74 10.27 -8.03
CA LEU A 944 30.27 10.43 -6.66
C LEU A 944 31.02 11.75 -6.50
N GLU A 945 31.91 12.10 -7.43
CA GLU A 945 32.64 13.38 -7.43
C GLU A 945 31.71 14.59 -7.41
N TYR A 946 30.61 14.56 -8.19
CA TYR A 946 29.60 15.62 -8.16
C TYR A 946 28.88 15.68 -6.81
N LEU A 947 28.45 14.55 -6.25
CA LEU A 947 27.80 14.52 -4.92
C LEU A 947 28.76 14.98 -3.81
N ASP A 948 30.04 14.62 -3.90
CA ASP A 948 31.10 14.99 -2.94
C ASP A 948 31.48 16.47 -3.03
N SER A 949 31.33 17.10 -4.20
CA SER A 949 31.60 18.53 -4.41
C SER A 949 30.61 19.46 -3.70
N GLU A 950 29.44 18.93 -3.32
CA GLU A 950 28.35 19.64 -2.66
C GLU A 950 28.16 19.03 -1.25
N PRO A 951 28.69 19.64 -0.15
CA PRO A 951 28.70 19.01 1.18
C PRO A 951 27.32 18.53 1.68
N GLN A 952 26.28 19.28 1.33
CA GLN A 952 24.88 18.97 1.62
C GLN A 952 24.34 17.74 0.88
N LEU A 953 24.94 17.35 -0.25
CA LEU A 953 24.66 16.11 -0.96
C LEU A 953 25.53 14.97 -0.41
N ALA A 954 26.83 15.21 -0.21
CA ALA A 954 27.80 14.23 0.30
C ALA A 954 27.34 13.56 1.61
N ASP A 955 26.82 14.35 2.55
CA ASP A 955 26.36 13.88 3.87
C ASP A 955 24.91 13.37 3.88
N ASN A 956 24.07 13.79 2.92
CA ASN A 956 22.62 13.55 2.93
C ASN A 956 22.12 12.71 1.76
N THR A 957 22.98 11.95 1.08
CA THR A 957 22.59 11.08 -0.03
C THR A 957 22.98 9.64 0.25
N ILE A 958 21.99 8.74 0.20
CA ILE A 958 22.20 7.30 0.12
C ILE A 958 22.55 7.00 -1.34
N VAL A 959 23.76 6.49 -1.58
CA VAL A 959 24.19 6.05 -2.92
C VAL A 959 24.29 4.53 -2.93
N ILE A 960 23.52 3.89 -3.81
CA ILE A 960 23.45 2.43 -3.95
C ILE A 960 23.99 2.07 -5.34
N TYR A 961 24.80 1.02 -5.40
CA TYR A 961 25.18 0.37 -6.65
C TYR A 961 24.78 -1.10 -6.64
N THR A 962 24.13 -1.54 -7.71
CA THR A 962 23.76 -2.94 -7.93
C THR A 962 23.74 -3.31 -9.41
N SER A 963 23.43 -4.57 -9.71
CA SER A 963 23.03 -5.05 -11.02
C SER A 963 21.58 -5.55 -10.91
N ASP A 964 20.83 -5.65 -12.01
CA ASP A 964 19.50 -6.27 -11.98
C ASP A 964 19.55 -7.78 -11.70
N GLN A 965 20.58 -8.46 -12.17
CA GLN A 965 20.93 -9.84 -11.81
C GLN A 965 22.45 -10.06 -11.85
N GLY A 966 22.91 -11.22 -11.37
CA GLY A 966 24.27 -11.70 -11.66
C GLY A 966 24.43 -12.16 -13.11
N PHE A 967 25.64 -12.60 -13.48
CA PHE A 967 25.99 -13.05 -14.82
C PHE A 967 27.09 -14.13 -14.80
N PHE A 968 27.01 -15.14 -15.67
CA PHE A 968 28.10 -16.10 -15.86
C PHE A 968 29.25 -15.47 -16.65
N LEU A 969 30.48 -15.60 -16.14
CA LEU A 969 31.72 -15.07 -16.72
C LEU A 969 32.59 -16.19 -17.30
N GLY A 970 31.95 -17.20 -17.91
CA GLY A 970 32.58 -18.43 -18.37
C GLY A 970 32.53 -19.59 -17.36
N GLU A 971 32.03 -19.39 -16.13
CA GLU A 971 31.74 -20.50 -15.22
C GLU A 971 30.75 -21.48 -15.86
N HIS A 972 30.98 -22.78 -15.68
CA HIS A 972 30.25 -23.87 -16.35
C HIS A 972 30.27 -23.80 -17.89
N GLY A 973 31.23 -23.04 -18.44
CA GLY A 973 31.33 -22.72 -19.85
C GLY A 973 30.30 -21.70 -20.34
N TRP A 974 29.54 -21.04 -19.46
CA TRP A 974 28.38 -20.21 -19.81
C TRP A 974 28.66 -18.69 -19.85
N PHE A 975 27.81 -17.99 -20.60
CA PHE A 975 27.49 -16.58 -20.44
C PHE A 975 25.96 -16.46 -20.17
N ASP A 976 25.44 -15.24 -20.09
CA ASP A 976 24.03 -14.94 -19.77
C ASP A 976 23.68 -15.24 -18.29
N LYS A 977 22.39 -15.45 -17.98
CA LYS A 977 21.84 -15.46 -16.62
C LYS A 977 20.81 -16.59 -16.43
N ARG A 978 19.58 -16.28 -15.97
CA ARG A 978 18.40 -17.17 -15.85
C ARG A 978 18.44 -18.18 -14.73
N PHE A 979 19.53 -18.93 -14.58
CA PHE A 979 19.63 -20.02 -13.62
C PHE A 979 19.88 -19.56 -12.19
N MET A 980 19.37 -20.31 -11.20
CA MET A 980 19.59 -20.06 -9.78
C MET A 980 21.03 -20.40 -9.31
N TYR A 981 21.95 -20.81 -10.20
CA TYR A 981 23.37 -20.97 -9.85
C TYR A 981 23.98 -19.62 -9.44
N GLU A 982 24.97 -19.64 -8.55
CA GLU A 982 25.37 -18.46 -7.75
C GLU A 982 25.75 -17.25 -8.60
N GLU A 983 26.49 -17.45 -9.70
CA GLU A 983 26.94 -16.40 -10.61
C GLU A 983 25.78 -15.59 -11.21
N SER A 984 24.65 -16.24 -11.53
CA SER A 984 23.46 -15.62 -12.10
C SER A 984 22.41 -15.20 -11.06
N PHE A 985 22.55 -15.68 -9.82
CA PHE A 985 21.58 -15.47 -8.75
C PHE A 985 22.01 -14.38 -7.77
N GLN A 986 23.30 -14.29 -7.48
CA GLN A 986 23.89 -13.27 -6.61
C GLN A 986 24.01 -11.94 -7.37
N MET A 987 23.46 -10.87 -6.79
CA MET A 987 23.67 -9.51 -7.26
C MET A 987 24.82 -8.87 -6.48
N PRO A 988 25.69 -8.05 -7.11
CA PRO A 988 26.47 -7.09 -6.34
C PRO A 988 25.53 -6.09 -5.68
N PHE A 989 25.82 -5.71 -4.44
CA PHE A 989 25.08 -4.67 -3.72
C PHE A 989 26.02 -3.92 -2.79
N LEU A 990 26.23 -2.63 -3.09
CA LEU A 990 27.07 -1.72 -2.33
C LEU A 990 26.27 -0.46 -2.00
N ILE A 991 26.47 0.09 -0.81
CA ILE A 991 25.69 1.22 -0.32
C ILE A 991 26.53 2.14 0.57
N ARG A 992 26.57 3.43 0.21
CA ARG A 992 27.19 4.50 0.98
C ARG A 992 26.11 5.39 1.59
N TYR A 993 26.19 5.62 2.90
CA TYR A 993 25.43 6.67 3.59
C TYR A 993 26.12 7.03 4.93
N PRO A 994 27.00 8.06 4.96
CA PRO A 994 27.92 8.30 6.09
C PRO A 994 27.26 8.56 7.44
N LYS A 995 25.99 9.00 7.46
CA LYS A 995 25.24 9.29 8.70
C LYS A 995 24.84 8.04 9.51
N GLU A 996 24.77 6.87 8.87
CA GLU A 996 24.22 5.66 9.51
C GLU A 996 25.02 4.39 9.23
N ILE A 997 25.76 4.33 8.11
CA ILE A 997 26.49 3.15 7.66
C ILE A 997 27.97 3.27 8.05
N ILE A 998 28.48 2.26 8.76
CA ILE A 998 29.89 2.18 9.12
C ILE A 998 30.72 1.94 7.85
N ALA A 999 31.60 2.88 7.51
CA ALA A 999 32.47 2.80 6.34
C ALA A 999 33.39 1.56 6.36
N GLY A 1000 33.51 0.87 5.22
CA GLY A 1000 34.30 -0.35 5.08
C GLY A 1000 33.66 -1.60 5.67
N SER A 1001 32.37 -1.55 6.03
CA SER A 1001 31.67 -2.70 6.62
C SER A 1001 31.25 -3.72 5.57
N VAL A 1002 31.10 -4.97 6.02
CA VAL A 1002 30.62 -6.09 5.19
C VAL A 1002 29.45 -6.74 5.91
N CYS A 1003 28.38 -7.00 5.16
CA CYS A 1003 27.22 -7.71 5.67
C CYS A 1003 27.10 -9.09 5.00
N ASP A 1004 27.08 -10.13 5.83
CA ASP A 1004 26.88 -11.52 5.45
C ASP A 1004 25.41 -11.98 5.61
N ASP A 1005 24.51 -11.11 6.05
CA ASP A 1005 23.08 -11.41 6.11
C ASP A 1005 22.46 -11.43 4.70
N ILE A 1006 21.54 -12.37 4.47
CA ILE A 1006 20.87 -12.53 3.18
C ILE A 1006 19.80 -11.44 2.97
N ILE A 1007 19.84 -10.76 1.82
CA ILE A 1007 18.80 -9.83 1.34
C ILE A 1007 18.35 -10.20 -0.09
N CYS A 1008 17.14 -9.82 -0.46
CA CYS A 1008 16.60 -9.99 -1.82
C CYS A 1008 16.27 -8.64 -2.47
N ASN A 1009 16.26 -8.58 -3.80
CA ASN A 1009 15.94 -7.34 -4.54
C ASN A 1009 14.52 -6.77 -4.28
N VAL A 1010 13.57 -7.60 -3.83
CA VAL A 1010 12.26 -7.15 -3.35
C VAL A 1010 12.32 -6.29 -2.08
N ASP A 1011 13.37 -6.41 -1.28
CA ASP A 1011 13.54 -5.71 0.00
C ASP A 1011 13.96 -4.23 -0.17
N PHE A 1012 14.40 -3.86 -1.38
CA PHE A 1012 14.94 -2.54 -1.70
C PHE A 1012 13.89 -1.43 -1.51
N ALA A 1013 12.70 -1.62 -2.08
CA ALA A 1013 11.61 -0.65 -2.03
C ALA A 1013 11.17 -0.31 -0.59
N ALA A 1014 11.00 -1.32 0.26
CA ALA A 1014 10.63 -1.14 1.67
C ALA A 1014 11.72 -0.37 2.44
N THR A 1015 13.00 -0.62 2.13
CA THR A 1015 14.14 0.05 2.76
C THR A 1015 14.21 1.54 2.39
N TRP A 1016 13.95 1.89 1.11
CA TRP A 1016 13.89 3.29 0.68
C TRP A 1016 12.75 4.06 1.35
N LEU A 1017 11.59 3.43 1.54
CA LEU A 1017 10.48 4.06 2.26
C LEU A 1017 10.78 4.28 3.74
N GLU A 1018 11.44 3.33 4.42
CA GLU A 1018 11.86 3.53 5.82
C GLU A 1018 12.87 4.69 5.95
N TYR A 1019 13.84 4.80 5.04
CA TYR A 1019 14.75 5.96 5.03
C TYR A 1019 14.04 7.29 4.75
N ALA A 1020 12.99 7.26 3.91
CA ALA A 1020 12.15 8.42 3.62
C ALA A 1020 11.16 8.79 4.75
N ASN A 1021 11.17 8.05 5.88
CA ASN A 1021 10.16 8.13 6.95
C ASN A 1021 8.72 7.95 6.43
N LEU A 1022 8.53 7.08 5.43
CA LEU A 1022 7.24 6.71 4.86
C LEU A 1022 6.88 5.27 5.24
N PRO A 1023 5.59 4.96 5.50
CA PRO A 1023 5.18 3.60 5.77
C PRO A 1023 5.32 2.73 4.52
N ALA A 1024 5.93 1.55 4.66
CA ALA A 1024 5.89 0.52 3.63
C ALA A 1024 4.45 0.00 3.46
N PRO A 1025 3.84 0.06 2.26
CA PRO A 1025 2.49 -0.44 2.02
C PRO A 1025 2.39 -1.95 2.22
N SER A 1026 1.24 -2.42 2.68
CA SER A 1026 0.98 -3.86 2.95
C SER A 1026 0.98 -4.78 1.73
N TYR A 1027 1.04 -4.24 0.51
CA TYR A 1027 1.23 -5.04 -0.71
C TYR A 1027 2.71 -5.39 -0.96
N MET A 1028 3.65 -4.62 -0.40
CA MET A 1028 5.08 -4.93 -0.53
C MET A 1028 5.40 -6.19 0.28
N GLN A 1029 6.12 -7.11 -0.35
CA GLN A 1029 6.49 -8.41 0.22
C GLN A 1029 7.95 -8.43 0.70
N GLY A 1030 8.75 -7.45 0.27
CA GLY A 1030 10.08 -7.21 0.83
C GLY A 1030 10.02 -6.53 2.20
N ILE A 1031 11.05 -6.75 3.01
CA ILE A 1031 11.18 -6.22 4.37
C ILE A 1031 12.38 -5.28 4.39
N SER A 1032 12.26 -4.13 5.05
CA SER A 1032 13.39 -3.19 5.13
C SER A 1032 14.61 -3.79 5.84
N PHE A 1033 15.76 -3.76 5.18
CA PHE A 1033 17.06 -4.18 5.73
C PHE A 1033 17.85 -3.03 6.39
N ARG A 1034 17.23 -1.87 6.64
CA ARG A 1034 17.86 -0.76 7.38
C ARG A 1034 18.52 -1.19 8.71
N PRO A 1035 17.94 -2.11 9.52
CA PRO A 1035 18.64 -2.66 10.69
C PRO A 1035 20.00 -3.32 10.38
N LEU A 1036 20.15 -3.98 9.23
CA LEU A 1036 21.39 -4.63 8.82
C LEU A 1036 22.46 -3.59 8.47
N LEU A 1037 22.06 -2.48 7.85
CA LEU A 1037 22.92 -1.33 7.56
C LEU A 1037 23.46 -0.66 8.83
N GLN A 1038 22.71 -0.74 9.93
CA GLN A 1038 23.11 -0.36 11.30
C GLN A 1038 23.98 -1.42 12.01
N GLY A 1039 24.35 -2.52 11.33
CA GLY A 1039 25.10 -3.64 11.92
C GLY A 1039 24.29 -4.51 12.88
N ARG A 1040 22.95 -4.53 12.78
CA ARG A 1040 22.03 -5.23 13.69
C ARG A 1040 21.07 -6.15 12.95
N THR A 1041 21.37 -7.44 12.92
CA THR A 1041 20.45 -8.50 12.44
C THR A 1041 19.25 -8.68 13.38
N PRO A 1042 17.99 -8.44 12.96
CA PRO A 1042 16.81 -8.76 13.76
C PRO A 1042 16.63 -10.27 14.00
N GLU A 1043 16.10 -10.69 15.16
CA GLU A 1043 15.76 -12.12 15.41
C GLU A 1043 14.74 -12.69 14.41
N SER A 1044 13.93 -11.83 13.80
CA SER A 1044 12.95 -12.17 12.76
C SER A 1044 13.52 -12.18 11.34
N TRP A 1045 14.79 -11.82 11.14
CA TRP A 1045 15.37 -11.73 9.80
C TRP A 1045 15.53 -13.13 9.19
N GLN A 1046 14.95 -13.33 8.01
CA GLN A 1046 15.00 -14.61 7.35
C GLN A 1046 16.31 -14.74 6.58
N GLN A 1047 17.18 -15.65 7.01
CA GLN A 1047 18.43 -15.99 6.33
C GLN A 1047 18.16 -16.88 5.10
N VAL A 1048 17.29 -16.43 4.20
CA VAL A 1048 16.83 -17.18 3.03
C VAL A 1048 16.61 -16.27 1.82
N ALA A 1049 17.01 -16.74 0.64
CA ALA A 1049 16.68 -16.13 -0.64
C ALA A 1049 15.79 -17.07 -1.45
N TYR A 1050 14.63 -16.57 -1.90
CA TYR A 1050 13.70 -17.28 -2.77
C TYR A 1050 13.88 -16.84 -4.22
N HIS A 1051 13.86 -17.79 -5.15
CA HIS A 1051 14.00 -17.54 -6.58
C HIS A 1051 12.92 -18.30 -7.36
N ARG A 1052 12.38 -17.67 -8.40
CA ARG A 1052 11.53 -18.33 -9.41
C ARG A 1052 11.74 -17.74 -10.79
N TYR A 1053 12.31 -18.54 -11.69
CA TYR A 1053 12.45 -18.23 -13.11
C TYR A 1053 11.28 -18.83 -13.90
N TRP A 1054 10.42 -17.95 -14.42
CA TRP A 1054 9.13 -18.32 -15.04
C TRP A 1054 9.24 -18.66 -16.53
N MET A 1055 10.17 -18.04 -17.26
CA MET A 1055 10.37 -18.33 -18.68
C MET A 1055 10.80 -19.78 -18.86
N HIS A 1056 10.25 -20.45 -19.87
CA HIS A 1056 10.56 -21.85 -20.13
C HIS A 1056 10.93 -22.10 -21.59
N ASN A 1057 12.07 -22.76 -21.81
CA ASN A 1057 12.53 -23.21 -23.12
C ASN A 1057 12.54 -22.06 -24.13
N ASP A 1058 13.07 -20.89 -23.77
CA ASP A 1058 13.09 -19.71 -24.63
C ASP A 1058 13.84 -19.97 -25.96
N ILE A 1059 13.61 -19.13 -26.97
CA ILE A 1059 14.08 -19.37 -28.35
C ILE A 1059 15.59 -19.18 -28.55
N ILE A 1060 16.28 -18.55 -27.60
CA ILE A 1060 17.68 -18.15 -27.74
C ILE A 1060 18.58 -19.07 -26.91
N HIS A 1061 18.32 -19.12 -25.60
CA HIS A 1061 19.14 -19.79 -24.59
C HIS A 1061 18.56 -21.13 -24.14
N HIS A 1062 17.30 -21.45 -24.49
CA HIS A 1062 16.63 -22.71 -24.14
C HIS A 1062 16.60 -23.00 -22.61
N ALA A 1063 16.71 -21.98 -21.76
CA ALA A 1063 16.74 -22.15 -20.31
C ALA A 1063 15.39 -22.66 -19.78
N TYR A 1064 15.43 -23.57 -18.81
CA TYR A 1064 14.22 -24.20 -18.26
C TYR A 1064 13.72 -23.53 -16.98
N ALA A 1065 12.39 -23.53 -16.80
CA ALA A 1065 11.72 -22.87 -15.69
C ALA A 1065 11.89 -23.68 -14.39
N HIS A 1066 12.22 -22.97 -13.32
CA HIS A 1066 12.59 -23.52 -12.03
C HIS A 1066 12.29 -22.53 -10.90
N TYR A 1067 12.24 -23.03 -9.68
CA TYR A 1067 12.28 -22.21 -8.48
C TYR A 1067 13.08 -22.91 -7.39
N GLY A 1068 13.47 -22.18 -6.37
CA GLY A 1068 14.26 -22.74 -5.29
C GLY A 1068 14.39 -21.83 -4.08
N ILE A 1069 15.12 -22.33 -3.09
CA ILE A 1069 15.50 -21.56 -1.91
C ILE A 1069 16.97 -21.78 -1.57
N ARG A 1070 17.66 -20.70 -1.26
CA ARG A 1070 19.01 -20.70 -0.71
C ARG A 1070 18.95 -20.24 0.74
N ASN A 1071 19.68 -20.89 1.64
CA ASN A 1071 20.05 -20.33 2.93
C ASN A 1071 21.57 -20.12 2.97
N GLN A 1072 22.13 -19.75 4.13
CA GLN A 1072 23.56 -19.45 4.30
C GLN A 1072 24.53 -20.54 3.78
N ARG A 1073 24.10 -21.80 3.69
CA ARG A 1073 24.95 -22.93 3.27
C ARG A 1073 24.39 -23.76 2.12
N TYR A 1074 23.09 -23.96 2.06
CA TYR A 1074 22.46 -24.91 1.15
C TYR A 1074 21.60 -24.18 0.12
N LYS A 1075 21.64 -24.67 -1.13
CA LYS A 1075 20.75 -24.24 -2.22
C LYS A 1075 19.96 -25.42 -2.73
N LEU A 1076 18.63 -25.31 -2.75
CA LEU A 1076 17.70 -26.33 -3.25
C LEU A 1076 16.95 -25.76 -4.46
N ILE A 1077 16.99 -26.45 -5.60
CA ILE A 1077 16.34 -26.06 -6.86
C ILE A 1077 15.37 -27.15 -7.29
N TYR A 1078 14.17 -26.78 -7.77
CA TYR A 1078 13.25 -27.67 -8.46
C TYR A 1078 13.05 -27.23 -9.91
N TRP A 1079 13.50 -28.07 -10.83
CA TRP A 1079 13.37 -27.90 -12.28
C TRP A 1079 11.99 -28.41 -12.70
N TYR A 1080 10.99 -27.53 -12.73
CA TYR A 1080 9.61 -27.93 -13.02
C TYR A 1080 9.31 -28.05 -14.53
N ASN A 1081 10.15 -27.44 -15.38
CA ASN A 1081 10.19 -27.61 -16.83
C ASN A 1081 8.79 -27.56 -17.47
N GLU A 1082 8.01 -26.53 -17.17
CA GLU A 1082 6.67 -26.35 -17.70
C GLU A 1082 6.45 -24.87 -18.04
N PRO A 1083 5.77 -24.53 -19.15
CA PRO A 1083 5.53 -23.13 -19.48
C PRO A 1083 4.43 -22.47 -18.65
N LEU A 1084 3.63 -23.25 -17.90
CA LEU A 1084 2.52 -22.80 -17.03
C LEU A 1084 1.50 -21.82 -17.66
N GLY A 1085 1.52 -21.66 -18.99
CA GLY A 1085 0.68 -20.69 -19.70
C GLY A 1085 1.17 -19.24 -19.63
N VAL A 1086 2.36 -18.96 -19.10
CA VAL A 1086 2.93 -17.59 -19.10
C VAL A 1086 3.45 -17.21 -20.49
N LYS A 1087 3.51 -15.91 -20.79
CA LYS A 1087 4.07 -15.41 -22.06
C LYS A 1087 5.57 -15.72 -22.18
N GLY A 1088 6.14 -15.70 -23.37
CA GLY A 1088 7.55 -16.06 -23.61
C GLY A 1088 7.95 -17.51 -23.32
N ALA A 1089 7.07 -18.33 -22.71
CA ALA A 1089 7.34 -19.70 -22.34
C ALA A 1089 6.80 -20.70 -23.38
N ARG A 1090 7.65 -21.65 -23.79
CA ARG A 1090 7.37 -22.65 -24.83
C ARG A 1090 7.35 -24.07 -24.25
N PRO A 1091 6.60 -25.02 -24.82
CA PRO A 1091 6.60 -26.41 -24.34
C PRO A 1091 7.94 -27.13 -24.55
N GLY A 1092 8.23 -28.14 -23.72
CA GLY A 1092 9.39 -29.04 -23.79
C GLY A 1092 9.79 -29.57 -22.41
N GLY A 1093 10.64 -30.59 -22.33
CA GLY A 1093 11.40 -30.93 -21.10
C GLY A 1093 10.62 -31.38 -19.85
N ARG A 1094 9.29 -31.51 -19.89
CA ARG A 1094 8.43 -31.94 -18.75
C ARG A 1094 8.83 -33.30 -18.19
N GLU A 1095 9.34 -34.18 -19.05
CA GLU A 1095 9.87 -35.50 -18.76
C GLU A 1095 11.21 -35.49 -17.99
N HIS A 1096 11.77 -34.31 -17.74
CA HIS A 1096 13.05 -34.10 -17.04
C HIS A 1096 12.88 -33.26 -15.76
N ARG A 1097 11.74 -33.42 -15.09
CA ARG A 1097 11.51 -32.81 -13.77
C ARG A 1097 12.41 -33.44 -12.72
N GLU A 1098 13.19 -32.61 -12.05
CA GLU A 1098 14.17 -33.07 -11.06
C GLU A 1098 14.47 -32.01 -10.01
N TRP A 1099 15.10 -32.46 -8.93
CA TRP A 1099 15.58 -31.61 -7.85
C TRP A 1099 17.11 -31.57 -7.84
N GLU A 1100 17.66 -30.41 -7.51
CA GLU A 1100 19.05 -30.28 -7.11
C GLU A 1100 19.16 -29.78 -5.68
N LEU A 1101 20.17 -30.28 -4.96
CA LEU A 1101 20.63 -29.74 -3.68
C LEU A 1101 22.15 -29.58 -3.77
N PHE A 1102 22.64 -28.39 -3.41
CA PHE A 1102 24.07 -28.10 -3.27
C PHE A 1102 24.42 -27.77 -1.82
N ASP A 1103 25.60 -28.21 -1.39
CA ASP A 1103 26.24 -27.87 -0.11
C ASP A 1103 27.34 -26.85 -0.40
N CYS A 1104 26.98 -25.58 -0.48
CA CYS A 1104 27.83 -24.50 -1.00
C CYS A 1104 29.09 -24.24 -0.15
N ASP A 1105 29.17 -24.76 1.08
CA ASP A 1105 30.39 -24.77 1.90
C ASP A 1105 31.44 -25.77 1.35
N LYS A 1106 30.98 -26.94 0.88
CA LYS A 1106 31.84 -28.02 0.35
C LYS A 1106 32.04 -27.91 -1.16
N ASP A 1107 31.03 -27.41 -1.85
CA ASP A 1107 30.94 -27.29 -3.30
C ASP A 1107 30.49 -25.85 -3.65
N PRO A 1108 31.34 -24.84 -3.43
CA PRO A 1108 31.04 -23.44 -3.74
C PRO A 1108 30.92 -23.17 -5.25
N LEU A 1109 31.25 -24.15 -6.08
CA LEU A 1109 31.11 -24.13 -7.54
C LEU A 1109 29.86 -24.89 -8.01
N GLU A 1110 29.03 -25.42 -7.11
CA GLU A 1110 27.73 -26.03 -7.42
C GLU A 1110 27.81 -27.14 -8.50
N LEU A 1111 28.87 -27.94 -8.47
CA LEU A 1111 29.15 -29.01 -9.44
C LEU A 1111 28.47 -30.34 -9.14
N PHE A 1112 28.08 -30.59 -7.88
CA PHE A 1112 27.63 -31.89 -7.39
C PHE A 1112 26.23 -31.81 -6.77
N ASN A 1113 25.21 -32.26 -7.50
CA ASN A 1113 23.87 -32.42 -6.95
C ASN A 1113 23.83 -33.55 -5.91
N VAL A 1114 23.75 -33.21 -4.63
CA VAL A 1114 23.66 -34.15 -3.50
C VAL A 1114 22.23 -34.49 -3.08
N TYR A 1115 21.20 -34.16 -3.88
CA TYR A 1115 19.79 -34.39 -3.53
C TYR A 1115 19.46 -35.86 -3.24
N GLN A 1116 20.08 -36.80 -3.94
CA GLN A 1116 19.85 -38.24 -3.75
C GLN A 1116 20.73 -38.85 -2.64
N GLU A 1117 21.72 -38.11 -2.13
CA GLU A 1117 22.71 -38.65 -1.21
C GLU A 1117 22.13 -38.91 0.18
N ARG A 1118 22.50 -40.08 0.75
CA ARG A 1118 21.88 -40.58 1.98
C ARG A 1118 22.13 -39.67 3.19
N GLU A 1119 23.30 -39.05 3.27
CA GLU A 1119 23.65 -38.14 4.36
C GLU A 1119 22.85 -36.82 4.29
N TYR A 1120 22.51 -36.35 3.09
CA TYR A 1120 21.80 -35.09 2.86
C TYR A 1120 20.27 -35.19 2.98
N GLN A 1121 19.70 -36.40 3.10
CA GLN A 1121 18.24 -36.56 3.21
C GLN A 1121 17.59 -35.83 4.40
N GLY A 1122 18.36 -35.51 5.45
CA GLY A 1122 17.92 -34.60 6.52
C GLY A 1122 17.74 -33.17 6.02
N VAL A 1123 18.77 -32.65 5.34
CA VAL A 1123 18.83 -31.31 4.75
C VAL A 1123 17.77 -31.14 3.67
N VAL A 1124 17.60 -32.11 2.76
CA VAL A 1124 16.55 -32.10 1.72
C VAL A 1124 15.18 -31.80 2.33
N ARG A 1125 14.78 -32.52 3.40
CA ARG A 1125 13.48 -32.31 4.07
C ARG A 1125 13.39 -30.95 4.77
N GLU A 1126 14.48 -30.41 5.27
CA GLU A 1126 14.50 -29.09 5.89
C GLU A 1126 14.37 -27.98 4.83
N MET A 1127 15.14 -28.07 3.75
CA MET A 1127 15.13 -27.13 2.64
C MET A 1127 13.78 -27.11 1.91
N ILE A 1128 13.15 -28.27 1.66
CA ILE A 1128 11.80 -28.32 1.07
C ILE A 1128 10.78 -27.64 2.00
N ARG A 1129 10.82 -27.89 3.32
CA ARG A 1129 9.94 -27.20 4.28
C ARG A 1129 10.24 -25.71 4.41
N MET A 1130 11.45 -25.27 4.12
CA MET A 1130 11.82 -23.85 4.09
C MET A 1130 11.24 -23.20 2.83
N LEU A 1131 11.39 -23.86 1.68
CA LEU A 1131 10.79 -23.51 0.39
C LEU A 1131 9.26 -23.43 0.47
N GLU A 1132 8.58 -24.51 0.88
CA GLU A 1132 7.12 -24.55 1.02
C GLU A 1132 6.58 -23.47 1.96
N ARG A 1133 7.27 -23.17 3.07
CA ARG A 1133 6.89 -22.07 3.97
C ARG A 1133 7.07 -20.71 3.32
N LYS A 1134 8.18 -20.46 2.62
CA LYS A 1134 8.42 -19.17 1.96
C LYS A 1134 7.44 -18.96 0.80
N MET A 1135 7.15 -20.00 0.01
CA MET A 1135 6.12 -19.98 -1.03
C MET A 1135 4.74 -19.65 -0.44
N ALA A 1136 4.35 -20.32 0.67
CA ALA A 1136 3.07 -20.03 1.33
C ALA A 1136 3.00 -18.60 1.93
N GLU A 1137 4.12 -18.08 2.47
CA GLU A 1137 4.23 -16.72 2.99
C GLU A 1137 4.05 -15.66 1.88
N ILE A 1138 4.67 -15.87 0.72
CA ILE A 1138 4.63 -14.92 -0.41
C ILE A 1138 3.44 -15.18 -1.36
N GLY A 1139 2.60 -16.17 -1.09
CA GLY A 1139 1.43 -16.52 -1.91
C GLY A 1139 1.76 -17.17 -3.26
N ASP A 1140 2.88 -17.91 -3.36
CA ASP A 1140 3.24 -18.66 -4.57
C ASP A 1140 2.88 -20.15 -4.46
N GLU A 1141 2.52 -20.77 -5.58
CA GLU A 1141 2.02 -22.15 -5.63
C GLU A 1141 3.11 -23.18 -6.03
N PRO A 1142 3.26 -24.28 -5.27
CA PRO A 1142 4.24 -25.32 -5.58
C PRO A 1142 3.80 -26.22 -6.73
N VAL A 1143 4.61 -26.25 -7.79
CA VAL A 1143 4.49 -27.18 -8.94
C VAL A 1143 5.08 -28.57 -8.62
N HIS A 1144 5.86 -28.71 -7.54
CA HIS A 1144 6.45 -29.97 -7.15
C HIS A 1144 5.42 -30.88 -6.44
N PRO A 1145 5.53 -32.22 -6.56
CA PRO A 1145 4.65 -33.12 -5.84
C PRO A 1145 4.77 -32.90 -4.33
N LYS A 1146 3.65 -32.60 -3.65
CA LYS A 1146 3.58 -32.55 -2.18
C LYS A 1146 3.98 -33.92 -1.63
N GLN A 1147 5.15 -33.98 -0.99
CA GLN A 1147 5.75 -35.26 -0.61
C GLN A 1147 5.04 -35.84 0.63
N GLN A 1148 4.81 -37.16 0.63
CA GLN A 1148 3.91 -37.82 1.59
C GLN A 1148 4.42 -37.90 3.04
N TRP A 1149 5.63 -37.42 3.35
CA TRP A 1149 6.21 -37.54 4.69
C TRP A 1149 5.52 -36.71 5.79
N LEU A 1150 4.56 -35.87 5.45
CA LEU A 1150 3.66 -35.20 6.41
C LEU A 1150 2.58 -36.14 6.98
N LEU A 1151 2.33 -37.30 6.36
CA LEU A 1151 1.33 -38.29 6.80
C LEU A 1151 1.89 -39.34 7.78
N GLY A 1152 3.21 -39.34 8.03
CA GLY A 1152 3.89 -40.36 8.84
C GLY A 1152 4.04 -40.04 10.34
N SER A 1153 3.50 -38.92 10.81
CA SER A 1153 3.61 -38.48 12.21
C SER A 1153 2.44 -37.61 12.66
N LEU A 1154 1.21 -38.08 12.40
CA LEU A 1154 -0.04 -37.61 13.00
C LEU A 1154 -0.53 -38.64 14.02
#